data_AF-M4WPA6-F1
#
_entry.id   AF-M4WPA6-F1
#
_cell.length_a   1.000
_cell.length_b   1.000
_cell.length_c   1.000
_cell.angle_alpha   90.00
_cell.angle_beta   90.00
_cell.angle_gamma   90.00
#
_symmetry.space_group_name_H-M   'P 1'
#
loop_
_entity.id
_entity.type
_entity.pdbx_description
1 polymer ?
#
loop_
_entity_poly.entity_id
_entity_poly.type
_entity_poly.pdbx_seq_one_letter_code
_entity_poly.pdbx_strand_id
1 'polypeptide(L)'
;MDNNPNINECIPYNCLSNPEVEVLGGERIETGYTPIDISLSLTQFLLSEFVPGGGFVLGLVDIIWGKKGPSQWDAFLVQIQQLINQRIEEFARNQAISRLEGLSNLYQIYAESKREWEADPTNPALREGMRIQFNDMNSALTTAIPLFAVQNYQVPLLSVYVQAANLHLSVLRDVSVFGQRWGFDAPTINSRYNDLTRLIWHYTDHAVRWYNTGLERVWGPDSRDWIRYNQFRRELTLTVLDIVSLFPNYDSRTYPIRTVSQLTREIYTNPVLENFDGSFRGSAQGIEGSIRSPHLMDILNSITIYTDAHRGEYYWSGHQIMASPVGFSGPEFTFPLYGTMGNAAPQQRIVAQLGQGVYRTLSSTLYRRPFNIGINNQQLSVLDGTEFAYGTSSNLPSAVYRKSGTVDSLDEIPPQNNNVPPRQGFSHRLSHVSMFRSGFSNSSVSIIRAPMFSWIHRSAEFNNIIPSSQITQIPLTKSTNLGSGTSVVKGPGFTGGDILRRTSPGQISTLRVNITAPLSQRYRVRIRYASTTNLQFHTSIDGRPINQGNFSATMSSGSKLQSGSFRTVGFTTPFNFSNGSSVFTLSAHVFNSGNEVYIDRIEFVPAEVTFEAQYDLERAQKAVNELFTSSNQIGLKTDVTDYHIDQVSNLVECLSDEFCLDEKKELSEKVKHAKRLSDERNLLQDPNFRGINRQLDRGWRGSTDITIQGGDDVFKENYVTL
;
A
#
# COMPACT_ATOMS: atom_id res chain seq x y z
N MET A 1 62.34 -9.06 -51.41
CA MET A 1 62.94 -10.25 -50.76
C MET A 1 63.31 -9.84 -49.36
N ASP A 2 62.58 -10.40 -48.39
CA ASP A 2 63.02 -10.84 -47.06
C ASP A 2 63.98 -9.95 -46.25
N ASN A 3 63.51 -9.41 -45.11
CA ASN A 3 63.65 -10.09 -43.81
C ASN A 3 63.42 -9.12 -42.65
N ASN A 4 62.57 -9.55 -41.71
CA ASN A 4 62.56 -9.08 -40.33
C ASN A 4 63.65 -9.85 -39.54
N PRO A 5 64.34 -9.26 -38.54
CA PRO A 5 64.04 -9.69 -37.16
C PRO A 5 64.22 -8.64 -36.03
N ASN A 6 63.24 -8.67 -35.11
CA ASN A 6 63.23 -8.44 -33.64
C ASN A 6 64.41 -7.75 -32.92
N ILE A 7 64.09 -6.72 -32.12
CA ILE A 7 64.45 -6.60 -30.68
C ILE A 7 63.30 -5.92 -29.90
N ASN A 8 63.02 -6.47 -28.71
CA ASN A 8 62.01 -6.15 -27.70
C ASN A 8 61.90 -4.67 -27.27
N GLU A 9 60.67 -4.17 -27.12
CA GLU A 9 60.34 -3.06 -26.22
C GLU A 9 59.21 -3.44 -25.26
N CYS A 10 59.48 -3.25 -23.97
CA CYS A 10 58.52 -3.37 -22.88
C CYS A 10 57.46 -2.26 -23.00
N ILE A 11 56.18 -2.63 -22.97
CA ILE A 11 55.07 -1.68 -22.85
C ILE A 11 54.77 -1.47 -21.36
N PRO A 12 54.90 -0.24 -20.82
CA PRO A 12 54.41 0.08 -19.49
C PRO A 12 52.88 0.18 -19.52
N TYR A 13 52.24 -0.46 -18.54
CA TYR A 13 50.85 -0.27 -18.17
C TYR A 13 50.51 1.23 -18.09
N ASN A 14 49.57 1.69 -18.92
CA ASN A 14 49.02 3.04 -18.81
C ASN A 14 47.60 2.93 -18.25
N CYS A 15 47.45 3.37 -17.00
CA CYS A 15 46.18 3.54 -16.32
C CYS A 15 45.43 4.72 -16.94
N LEU A 16 44.46 4.43 -17.81
CA LEU A 16 43.39 5.36 -18.16
C LEU A 16 42.06 4.70 -17.79
N SER A 17 41.69 4.91 -16.53
CA SER A 17 40.33 4.77 -16.04
C SER A 17 39.45 5.78 -16.79
N ASN A 18 38.71 5.31 -17.78
CA ASN A 18 37.51 5.98 -18.26
C ASN A 18 36.52 6.07 -17.07
N PRO A 19 35.91 7.23 -16.80
CA PRO A 19 34.72 7.26 -15.97
C PRO A 19 33.59 6.64 -16.80
N GLU A 20 33.12 5.46 -16.39
CA GLU A 20 31.83 4.94 -16.84
C GLU A 20 30.78 6.00 -16.49
N VAL A 21 30.20 6.59 -17.54
CA VAL A 21 28.97 7.35 -17.41
C VAL A 21 27.87 6.32 -17.13
N GLU A 22 27.64 6.01 -15.85
CA GLU A 22 26.42 5.37 -15.39
C GLU A 22 25.26 6.35 -15.59
N VAL A 23 24.71 6.39 -16.80
CA VAL A 23 23.34 6.86 -16.98
C VAL A 23 22.45 5.75 -16.43
N LEU A 24 21.97 5.94 -15.20
CA LEU A 24 21.00 5.07 -14.52
C LEU A 24 19.60 5.20 -15.14
N GLY A 25 19.49 4.96 -16.45
CA GLY A 25 18.21 4.75 -17.12
C GLY A 25 17.83 3.29 -16.97
N GLY A 26 16.74 2.99 -16.25
CA GLY A 26 16.23 1.62 -16.14
C GLY A 26 16.06 0.99 -17.52
N GLU A 27 16.44 -0.27 -17.66
CA GLU A 27 16.25 -1.02 -18.91
C GLU A 27 14.76 -0.99 -19.30
N ARG A 28 14.48 -0.37 -20.46
CA ARG A 28 13.13 -0.30 -21.00
C ARG A 28 12.76 -1.68 -21.55
N ILE A 29 11.58 -2.18 -21.17
CA ILE A 29 11.00 -3.39 -21.78
C ILE A 29 10.87 -3.13 -23.29
N GLU A 30 10.85 -4.15 -24.15
CA GLU A 30 10.72 -4.04 -25.63
C GLU A 30 9.53 -3.15 -26.11
N THR A 31 8.61 -2.77 -25.22
CA THR A 31 7.49 -1.85 -25.45
C THR A 31 7.77 -0.37 -25.10
N GLY A 32 8.94 -0.03 -24.57
CA GLY A 32 9.31 1.31 -24.12
C GLY A 32 8.86 1.67 -22.69
N TYR A 33 8.11 0.80 -22.01
CA TYR A 33 7.62 1.00 -20.63
C TYR A 33 8.54 0.37 -19.59
N THR A 34 8.59 0.98 -18.41
CA THR A 34 9.30 0.49 -17.22
C THR A 34 8.33 -0.23 -16.26
N PRO A 35 8.82 -0.98 -15.26
CA PRO A 35 7.94 -1.56 -14.24
C PRO A 35 7.19 -0.50 -13.40
N ILE A 36 7.69 0.75 -13.35
CA ILE A 36 6.99 1.87 -12.71
C ILE A 36 5.71 2.21 -13.48
N ASP A 37 5.79 2.33 -14.81
CA ASP A 37 4.63 2.61 -15.68
C ASP A 37 3.55 1.54 -15.51
N ILE A 38 3.99 0.27 -15.53
CA ILE A 38 3.13 -0.90 -15.36
C ILE A 38 2.46 -0.86 -13.97
N SER A 39 3.22 -0.59 -12.91
CA SER A 39 2.70 -0.56 -11.54
C SER A 39 1.76 0.61 -11.29
N LEU A 40 1.99 1.77 -11.90
CA LEU A 40 1.08 2.92 -11.84
C LEU A 40 -0.24 2.65 -12.59
N SER A 41 -0.18 1.98 -13.73
CA SER A 41 -1.38 1.53 -14.46
C SER A 41 -2.19 0.52 -13.62
N LEU A 42 -1.51 -0.46 -13.01
CA LEU A 42 -2.15 -1.38 -12.07
C LEU A 42 -2.75 -0.65 -10.87
N THR A 43 -2.04 0.31 -10.29
CA THR A 43 -2.52 1.10 -9.15
C THR A 43 -3.76 1.91 -9.52
N GLN A 44 -3.79 2.52 -10.70
CA GLN A 44 -4.99 3.18 -11.22
C GLN A 44 -6.17 2.21 -11.31
N PHE A 45 -5.96 1.04 -11.91
CA PHE A 45 -6.98 0.01 -12.06
C PHE A 45 -7.50 -0.50 -10.70
N LEU A 46 -6.61 -0.79 -9.76
CA LEU A 46 -7.00 -1.21 -8.41
C LEU A 46 -7.71 -0.09 -7.65
N LEU A 47 -7.39 1.18 -7.86
CA LEU A 47 -8.11 2.28 -7.20
C LEU A 47 -9.50 2.54 -7.79
N SER A 48 -9.71 2.29 -9.09
CA SER A 48 -10.98 2.59 -9.76
C SER A 48 -11.88 1.37 -9.93
N GLU A 49 -11.35 0.16 -10.10
CA GLU A 49 -12.15 -1.03 -10.46
C GLU A 49 -12.11 -2.12 -9.38
N PHE A 50 -11.86 -1.79 -8.10
CA PHE A 50 -11.81 -2.77 -7.00
C PHE A 50 -13.18 -3.37 -6.65
N VAL A 51 -13.69 -4.25 -7.52
CA VAL A 51 -14.94 -4.98 -7.35
C VAL A 51 -14.76 -6.42 -7.88
N PRO A 52 -15.31 -7.45 -7.21
CA PRO A 52 -15.21 -8.82 -7.71
C PRO A 52 -15.97 -9.02 -9.03
N GLY A 53 -15.36 -9.74 -9.99
CA GLY A 53 -15.99 -10.10 -11.26
C GLY A 53 -14.98 -10.29 -12.40
N GLY A 54 -15.45 -10.76 -13.56
CA GLY A 54 -14.60 -11.02 -14.73
C GLY A 54 -13.87 -9.78 -15.23
N GLY A 55 -14.45 -8.59 -15.11
CA GLY A 55 -13.76 -7.33 -15.43
C GLY A 55 -12.47 -7.13 -14.61
N PHE A 56 -12.48 -7.50 -13.33
CA PHE A 56 -11.29 -7.43 -12.48
C PHE A 56 -10.20 -8.41 -12.94
N VAL A 57 -10.61 -9.65 -13.20
CA VAL A 57 -9.73 -10.74 -13.63
C VAL A 57 -9.09 -10.45 -14.98
N LEU A 58 -9.88 -9.99 -15.96
CA LEU A 58 -9.39 -9.61 -17.28
C LEU A 58 -8.47 -8.39 -17.23
N GLY A 59 -8.76 -7.39 -16.38
CA GLY A 59 -7.87 -6.25 -16.22
C GLY A 59 -6.47 -6.63 -15.67
N LEU A 60 -6.38 -7.61 -14.77
CA LEU A 60 -5.09 -8.13 -14.31
C LEU A 60 -4.31 -8.85 -15.42
N VAL A 61 -5.00 -9.53 -16.34
CA VAL A 61 -4.39 -10.10 -17.55
C VAL A 61 -3.89 -8.98 -18.46
N ASP A 62 -4.73 -7.99 -18.77
CA ASP A 62 -4.40 -6.92 -19.73
C ASP A 62 -3.19 -6.07 -19.29
N ILE A 63 -3.09 -5.80 -17.97
CA ILE A 63 -2.05 -4.95 -17.41
C ILE A 63 -0.76 -5.72 -17.12
N ILE A 64 -0.85 -6.92 -16.51
CA ILE A 64 0.32 -7.65 -15.98
C ILE A 64 0.51 -9.03 -16.64
N TRP A 65 -0.48 -9.92 -16.51
CA TRP A 65 -0.28 -11.37 -16.63
C TRP A 65 -0.53 -11.95 -18.04
N GLY A 66 -1.03 -11.14 -18.96
CA GLY A 66 -1.28 -11.49 -20.37
C GLY A 66 -0.13 -11.15 -21.31
N LYS A 67 0.90 -10.44 -20.83
CA LYS A 67 2.08 -10.11 -21.64
C LYS A 67 2.92 -11.38 -21.83
N LYS A 68 3.33 -11.66 -23.06
CA LYS A 68 4.10 -12.86 -23.41
C LYS A 68 5.61 -12.56 -23.39
N GLY A 69 6.36 -13.31 -22.57
CA GLY A 69 7.82 -13.39 -22.63
C GLY A 69 8.56 -13.01 -21.33
N PRO A 70 9.81 -13.49 -21.16
CA PRO A 70 10.65 -13.19 -19.99
C PRO A 70 11.02 -11.71 -19.84
N SER A 71 10.96 -10.93 -20.93
CA SER A 71 11.46 -9.55 -20.99
C SER A 71 10.81 -8.60 -20.00
N GLN A 72 9.52 -8.79 -19.65
CA GLN A 72 8.87 -8.00 -18.61
C GLN A 72 9.43 -8.33 -17.22
N TRP A 73 9.45 -9.62 -16.86
CA TRP A 73 9.89 -10.04 -15.53
C TRP A 73 11.36 -9.74 -15.30
N ASP A 74 12.18 -9.87 -16.34
CA ASP A 74 13.58 -9.45 -16.36
C ASP A 74 13.73 -7.98 -15.95
N ALA A 75 12.96 -7.07 -16.58
CA ALA A 75 12.98 -5.65 -16.28
C ALA A 75 12.56 -5.32 -14.83
N PHE A 76 11.55 -6.01 -14.29
CA PHE A 76 11.16 -5.88 -12.89
C PHE A 76 12.30 -6.22 -11.92
N LEU A 77 13.11 -7.24 -12.25
CA LEU A 77 14.28 -7.60 -11.45
C LEU A 77 15.44 -6.62 -11.65
N VAL A 78 15.73 -6.22 -12.89
CA VAL A 78 16.82 -5.30 -13.22
C VAL A 78 16.65 -3.95 -12.51
N GLN A 79 15.44 -3.40 -12.48
CA GLN A 79 15.15 -2.13 -11.83
C GLN A 79 15.66 -2.09 -10.38
N ILE A 80 15.32 -3.09 -9.57
CA ILE A 80 15.76 -3.12 -8.16
C ILE A 80 17.23 -3.51 -8.06
N GLN A 81 17.72 -4.47 -8.85
CA GLN A 81 19.12 -4.93 -8.81
C GLN A 81 20.10 -3.78 -9.08
N GLN A 82 19.82 -2.92 -10.07
CA GLN A 82 20.62 -1.73 -10.36
C GLN A 82 20.58 -0.76 -9.17
N LEU A 83 19.38 -0.52 -8.64
CA LEU A 83 19.18 0.42 -7.55
C LEU A 83 19.86 0.00 -6.25
N ILE A 84 20.04 -1.29 -5.97
CA ILE A 84 20.77 -1.78 -4.78
C ILE A 84 22.18 -2.31 -5.09
N ASN A 85 22.61 -2.30 -6.37
CA ASN A 85 23.89 -2.83 -6.85
C ASN A 85 24.15 -4.25 -6.33
N GLN A 86 23.11 -5.09 -6.41
CA GLN A 86 23.16 -6.50 -6.02
C GLN A 86 22.35 -7.31 -7.03
N ARG A 87 23.04 -8.12 -7.82
CA ARG A 87 22.40 -9.06 -8.74
C ARG A 87 21.91 -10.29 -7.99
N ILE A 88 20.76 -10.82 -8.39
CA ILE A 88 20.24 -12.10 -7.92
C ILE A 88 21.12 -13.21 -8.48
N GLU A 89 21.41 -14.24 -7.68
CA GLU A 89 22.12 -15.43 -8.15
C GLU A 89 21.39 -16.05 -9.35
N GLU A 90 22.15 -16.51 -10.34
CA GLU A 90 21.63 -16.82 -11.68
C GLU A 90 20.58 -17.95 -11.67
N PHE A 91 20.80 -19.01 -10.89
CA PHE A 91 19.83 -20.08 -10.75
C PHE A 91 18.54 -19.58 -10.10
N ALA A 92 18.62 -18.86 -8.98
CA ALA A 92 17.45 -18.27 -8.32
C ALA A 92 16.70 -17.28 -9.23
N ARG A 93 17.44 -16.48 -10.01
CA ARG A 93 16.88 -15.53 -10.97
C ARG A 93 16.10 -16.24 -12.09
N ASN A 94 16.72 -17.22 -12.73
CA ASN A 94 16.11 -17.98 -13.83
C ASN A 94 14.90 -18.79 -13.32
N GLN A 95 14.99 -19.35 -12.11
CA GLN A 95 13.88 -20.02 -11.47
C GLN A 95 12.71 -19.06 -11.20
N ALA A 96 12.98 -17.84 -10.70
CA ALA A 96 11.93 -16.85 -10.47
C ALA A 96 11.21 -16.45 -11.78
N ILE A 97 11.97 -16.14 -12.84
CA ILE A 97 11.40 -15.78 -14.15
C ILE A 97 10.54 -16.92 -14.71
N SER A 98 11.07 -18.16 -14.73
CA SER A 98 10.33 -19.32 -15.24
C SER A 98 9.03 -19.58 -14.48
N ARG A 99 9.01 -19.33 -13.16
CA ARG A 99 7.78 -19.45 -12.37
C ARG A 99 6.76 -18.36 -12.71
N LEU A 100 7.20 -17.12 -12.90
CA LEU A 100 6.32 -16.02 -13.31
C LEU A 100 5.70 -16.27 -14.70
N GLU A 101 6.45 -16.84 -15.63
CA GLU A 101 5.93 -17.28 -16.93
C GLU A 101 4.87 -18.39 -16.78
N GLY A 102 5.15 -19.39 -15.95
CA GLY A 102 4.20 -20.46 -15.64
C GLY A 102 2.89 -19.93 -15.04
N LEU A 103 2.99 -19.00 -14.08
CA LEU A 103 1.83 -18.32 -13.49
C LEU A 103 1.06 -17.48 -14.52
N SER A 104 1.77 -16.79 -15.41
CA SER A 104 1.15 -15.98 -16.47
C SER A 104 0.29 -16.85 -17.41
N ASN A 105 0.84 -17.99 -17.84
CA ASN A 105 0.12 -18.94 -18.69
C ASN A 105 -1.10 -19.53 -17.98
N LEU A 106 -0.93 -19.96 -16.73
CA LEU A 106 -2.01 -20.55 -15.94
C LEU A 106 -3.13 -19.55 -15.66
N TYR A 107 -2.79 -18.31 -15.33
CA TYR A 107 -3.79 -17.28 -15.03
C TYR A 107 -4.57 -16.84 -16.28
N GLN A 108 -3.96 -16.86 -17.47
CA GLN A 108 -4.69 -16.63 -18.72
C GLN A 108 -5.78 -17.70 -18.94
N ILE A 109 -5.49 -18.97 -18.64
CA ILE A 109 -6.48 -20.06 -18.72
C ILE A 109 -7.58 -19.87 -17.66
N TYR A 110 -7.20 -19.54 -16.43
CA TYR A 110 -8.14 -19.22 -15.37
C TYR A 110 -9.08 -18.06 -15.76
N ALA A 111 -8.53 -16.97 -16.31
CA ALA A 111 -9.26 -15.78 -16.70
C ALA A 111 -10.25 -16.05 -17.84
N GLU A 112 -9.85 -16.83 -18.84
CA GLU A 112 -10.72 -17.26 -19.92
C GLU A 112 -11.87 -18.14 -19.39
N SER A 113 -11.55 -19.14 -18.56
CA SER A 113 -12.55 -20.01 -17.93
C SER A 113 -13.55 -19.20 -17.09
N LYS A 114 -13.06 -18.18 -16.39
CA LYS A 114 -13.89 -17.26 -15.61
C LYS A 114 -14.84 -16.46 -16.50
N ARG A 115 -14.35 -15.95 -17.63
CA ARG A 115 -15.15 -15.22 -18.61
C ARG A 115 -16.26 -16.10 -19.20
N GLU A 116 -15.92 -17.32 -19.61
CA GLU A 116 -16.89 -18.27 -20.16
C GLU A 116 -17.95 -18.65 -19.11
N TRP A 117 -17.54 -18.94 -17.88
CA TRP A 117 -18.47 -19.24 -16.79
C TRP A 117 -19.38 -18.05 -16.44
N GLU A 118 -18.91 -16.81 -16.49
CA GLU A 118 -19.79 -15.65 -16.25
C GLU A 118 -20.86 -15.48 -17.34
N ALA A 119 -20.59 -15.94 -18.57
CA ALA A 119 -21.57 -15.93 -19.65
C ALA A 119 -22.64 -17.04 -19.51
N ASP A 120 -22.30 -18.19 -18.90
CA ASP A 120 -23.24 -19.28 -18.61
C ASP A 120 -22.97 -19.91 -17.22
N PRO A 121 -23.39 -19.24 -16.13
CA PRO A 121 -22.98 -19.58 -14.76
C PRO A 121 -23.62 -20.86 -14.22
N THR A 122 -24.70 -21.34 -14.87
CA THR A 122 -25.43 -22.56 -14.50
C THR A 122 -24.85 -23.82 -15.14
N ASN A 123 -24.00 -23.67 -16.15
CA ASN A 123 -23.41 -24.80 -16.87
C ASN A 123 -22.52 -25.66 -15.96
N PRO A 124 -22.83 -26.95 -15.76
CA PRO A 124 -22.07 -27.81 -14.86
C PRO A 124 -20.62 -28.02 -15.31
N ALA A 125 -20.35 -28.03 -16.62
CA ALA A 125 -19.01 -28.21 -17.15
C ALA A 125 -18.13 -26.98 -16.88
N LEU A 126 -18.66 -25.77 -17.08
CA LEU A 126 -17.93 -24.52 -16.79
C LEU A 126 -17.72 -24.33 -15.28
N ARG A 127 -18.69 -24.75 -14.46
CA ARG A 127 -18.56 -24.77 -12.99
C ARG A 127 -17.45 -25.71 -12.52
N GLU A 128 -17.38 -26.92 -13.07
CA GLU A 128 -16.27 -27.84 -12.77
C GLU A 128 -14.93 -27.29 -13.27
N GLY A 129 -14.90 -26.72 -14.49
CA GLY A 129 -13.74 -26.02 -15.03
C GLY A 129 -13.22 -24.96 -14.06
N MET A 130 -14.10 -24.12 -13.51
CA MET A 130 -13.72 -23.11 -12.51
C MET A 130 -13.13 -23.70 -11.24
N ARG A 131 -13.66 -24.83 -10.73
CA ARG A 131 -13.10 -25.49 -9.55
C ARG A 131 -11.68 -26.01 -9.81
N ILE A 132 -11.47 -26.65 -10.96
CA ILE A 132 -10.15 -27.17 -11.37
C ILE A 132 -9.16 -26.02 -11.52
N GLN A 133 -9.50 -25.00 -12.32
CA GLN A 133 -8.59 -23.88 -12.58
C GLN A 133 -8.28 -23.08 -11.31
N PHE A 134 -9.25 -22.93 -10.40
CA PHE A 134 -8.99 -22.32 -9.09
C PHE A 134 -7.95 -23.12 -8.28
N ASN A 135 -8.14 -24.44 -8.17
CA ASN A 135 -7.24 -25.30 -7.40
C ASN A 135 -5.81 -25.29 -7.98
N ASP A 136 -5.69 -25.39 -9.30
CA ASP A 136 -4.40 -25.33 -9.99
C ASP A 136 -3.70 -23.99 -9.75
N MET A 137 -4.43 -22.88 -9.88
CA MET A 137 -3.90 -21.53 -9.66
C MET A 137 -3.45 -21.32 -8.21
N ASN A 138 -4.30 -21.73 -7.25
CA ASN A 138 -4.00 -21.63 -5.81
C ASN A 138 -2.75 -22.43 -5.42
N SER A 139 -2.64 -23.66 -5.93
CA SER A 139 -1.48 -24.54 -5.70
C SER A 139 -0.19 -23.96 -6.32
N ALA A 140 -0.27 -23.48 -7.56
CA ALA A 140 0.86 -22.90 -8.28
C ALA A 140 1.39 -21.65 -7.57
N LEU A 141 0.51 -20.75 -7.11
CA LEU A 141 0.89 -19.54 -6.38
C LEU A 141 1.51 -19.86 -5.02
N THR A 142 0.91 -20.78 -4.27
CA THR A 142 1.42 -21.22 -2.98
C THR A 142 2.84 -21.79 -3.10
N THR A 143 3.12 -22.52 -4.18
CA THR A 143 4.45 -23.09 -4.46
C THR A 143 5.44 -22.06 -5.02
N ALA A 144 4.98 -21.11 -5.82
CA ALA A 144 5.85 -20.13 -6.49
C ALA A 144 6.29 -18.97 -5.59
N ILE A 145 5.41 -18.46 -4.73
CA ILE A 145 5.70 -17.27 -3.90
C ILE A 145 6.96 -17.42 -3.02
N PRO A 146 7.24 -18.56 -2.38
CA PRO A 146 8.50 -18.78 -1.65
C PRO A 146 9.76 -18.61 -2.51
N LEU A 147 9.68 -18.90 -3.82
CA LEU A 147 10.78 -18.73 -4.77
C LEU A 147 10.99 -17.25 -5.17
N PHE A 148 10.05 -16.37 -4.82
CA PHE A 148 10.21 -14.91 -4.91
C PHE A 148 10.63 -14.30 -3.56
N ALA A 149 10.90 -15.14 -2.55
CA ALA A 149 11.36 -14.74 -1.22
C ALA A 149 12.66 -15.46 -0.81
N VAL A 150 13.47 -15.86 -1.81
CA VAL A 150 14.72 -16.58 -1.59
C VAL A 150 15.66 -15.78 -0.68
N GLN A 151 16.25 -16.49 0.27
CA GLN A 151 17.17 -15.91 1.25
C GLN A 151 18.31 -15.14 0.57
N ASN A 152 18.62 -13.95 1.13
CA ASN A 152 19.61 -12.97 0.64
C ASN A 152 19.19 -12.16 -0.60
N TYR A 153 18.10 -12.54 -1.26
CA TYR A 153 17.60 -11.89 -2.48
C TYR A 153 16.16 -11.37 -2.34
N GLN A 154 15.64 -11.26 -1.11
CA GLN A 154 14.27 -10.80 -0.87
C GLN A 154 14.01 -9.37 -1.34
N VAL A 155 15.00 -8.46 -1.24
CA VAL A 155 14.88 -7.07 -1.70
C VAL A 155 14.78 -6.98 -3.24
N PRO A 156 15.73 -7.54 -4.03
CA PRO A 156 15.63 -7.47 -5.49
C PRO A 156 14.47 -8.28 -6.09
N LEU A 157 13.90 -9.25 -5.37
CA LEU A 157 12.70 -10.00 -5.78
C LEU A 157 11.39 -9.34 -5.31
N LEU A 158 11.43 -8.22 -4.58
CA LEU A 158 10.28 -7.74 -3.83
C LEU A 158 9.10 -7.29 -4.69
N SER A 159 9.35 -6.65 -5.83
CA SER A 159 8.28 -6.21 -6.73
C SER A 159 7.55 -7.41 -7.37
N VAL A 160 8.28 -8.43 -7.83
CA VAL A 160 7.66 -9.64 -8.39
C VAL A 160 6.95 -10.49 -7.32
N TYR A 161 7.48 -10.52 -6.09
CA TYR A 161 6.78 -11.10 -4.95
C TYR A 161 5.41 -10.42 -4.74
N VAL A 162 5.38 -9.09 -4.76
CA VAL A 162 4.14 -8.31 -4.57
C VAL A 162 3.14 -8.55 -5.70
N GLN A 163 3.60 -8.65 -6.94
CA GLN A 163 2.73 -9.01 -8.08
C GLN A 163 2.08 -10.38 -7.88
N ALA A 164 2.87 -11.41 -7.53
CA ALA A 164 2.35 -12.75 -7.27
C ALA A 164 1.42 -12.80 -6.05
N ALA A 165 1.76 -12.09 -4.98
CA ALA A 165 0.90 -11.96 -3.80
C ALA A 165 -0.44 -11.29 -4.14
N ASN A 166 -0.42 -10.19 -4.91
CA ASN A 166 -1.61 -9.50 -5.39
C ASN A 166 -2.54 -10.45 -6.18
N LEU A 167 -1.95 -11.25 -7.09
CA LEU A 167 -2.68 -12.26 -7.86
C LEU A 167 -3.30 -13.32 -6.94
N HIS A 168 -2.56 -13.79 -5.95
CA HIS A 168 -3.04 -14.82 -5.02
C HIS A 168 -4.20 -14.36 -4.16
N LEU A 169 -4.12 -13.14 -3.61
CA LEU A 169 -5.22 -12.54 -2.87
C LEU A 169 -6.46 -12.36 -3.76
N SER A 170 -6.27 -12.01 -5.05
CA SER A 170 -7.38 -11.91 -6.01
C SER A 170 -8.10 -13.24 -6.22
N VAL A 171 -7.37 -14.34 -6.45
CA VAL A 171 -7.96 -15.65 -6.72
C VAL A 171 -8.65 -16.22 -5.47
N LEU A 172 -8.08 -16.00 -4.27
CA LEU A 172 -8.70 -16.36 -2.99
C LEU A 172 -9.97 -15.54 -2.70
N ARG A 173 -9.98 -14.25 -3.04
CA ARG A 173 -11.21 -13.43 -3.00
C ARG A 173 -12.26 -13.99 -3.96
N ASP A 174 -11.87 -14.38 -5.17
CA ASP A 174 -12.82 -14.88 -6.16
C ASP A 174 -13.51 -16.16 -5.70
N VAL A 175 -12.81 -17.13 -5.10
CA VAL A 175 -13.49 -18.31 -4.52
C VAL A 175 -14.35 -17.97 -3.30
N SER A 176 -13.96 -16.95 -2.53
CA SER A 176 -14.75 -16.49 -1.37
C SER A 176 -16.10 -15.91 -1.81
N VAL A 177 -16.14 -15.21 -2.95
CA VAL A 177 -17.37 -14.59 -3.50
C VAL A 177 -18.17 -15.55 -4.38
N PHE A 178 -17.49 -16.35 -5.21
CA PHE A 178 -18.12 -17.13 -6.27
C PHE A 178 -18.10 -18.64 -6.06
N GLY A 179 -17.35 -19.13 -5.07
CA GLY A 179 -17.10 -20.57 -4.88
C GLY A 179 -18.37 -21.39 -4.72
N GLN A 180 -19.39 -20.86 -4.04
CA GLN A 180 -20.68 -21.55 -3.89
C GLN A 180 -21.37 -21.74 -5.26
N ARG A 181 -21.31 -20.73 -6.13
CA ARG A 181 -21.87 -20.79 -7.49
C ARG A 181 -21.05 -21.73 -8.38
N TRP A 182 -19.74 -21.80 -8.18
CA TRP A 182 -18.90 -22.81 -8.82
C TRP A 182 -19.20 -24.21 -8.31
N GLY A 183 -19.81 -24.38 -7.14
CA GLY A 183 -20.18 -25.68 -6.56
C GLY A 183 -19.18 -26.20 -5.53
N PHE A 184 -18.30 -25.36 -4.99
CA PHE A 184 -17.59 -25.68 -3.75
C PHE A 184 -18.57 -25.76 -2.58
N ASP A 185 -18.28 -26.66 -1.64
CA ASP A 185 -18.96 -26.72 -0.36
C ASP A 185 -18.52 -25.56 0.55
N ALA A 186 -19.35 -25.25 1.54
CA ALA A 186 -19.10 -24.12 2.42
C ALA A 186 -17.87 -24.27 3.33
N PRO A 187 -17.54 -25.45 3.88
CA PRO A 187 -16.27 -25.68 4.54
C PRO A 187 -15.06 -25.27 3.69
N THR A 188 -15.01 -25.68 2.42
CA THR A 188 -13.92 -25.32 1.51
C THR A 188 -13.84 -23.80 1.32
N ILE A 189 -14.98 -23.13 1.08
CA ILE A 189 -15.03 -21.67 0.89
C ILE A 189 -14.55 -20.93 2.14
N ASN A 190 -15.00 -21.36 3.32
CA ASN A 190 -14.61 -20.78 4.61
C ASN A 190 -13.11 -20.97 4.89
N SER A 191 -12.56 -22.15 4.59
CA SER A 191 -11.13 -22.42 4.65
C SER A 191 -10.32 -21.46 3.77
N ARG A 192 -10.74 -21.27 2.49
CA ARG A 192 -10.06 -20.34 1.58
C ARG A 192 -10.22 -18.86 1.96
N TYR A 193 -11.33 -18.49 2.59
CA TYR A 193 -11.51 -17.15 3.16
C TYR A 193 -10.57 -16.91 4.37
N ASN A 194 -10.36 -17.91 5.21
CA ASN A 194 -9.38 -17.84 6.30
C ASN A 194 -7.95 -17.71 5.76
N ASP A 195 -7.63 -18.42 4.66
CA ASP A 195 -6.37 -18.22 3.95
C ASP A 195 -6.22 -16.79 3.42
N LEU A 196 -7.27 -16.25 2.79
CA LEU A 196 -7.28 -14.89 2.26
C LEU A 196 -6.91 -13.87 3.33
N THR A 197 -7.65 -13.87 4.44
CA THR A 197 -7.44 -12.90 5.54
C THR A 197 -6.07 -13.05 6.19
N ARG A 198 -5.62 -14.28 6.44
CA ARG A 198 -4.27 -14.58 6.96
C ARG A 198 -3.17 -14.10 6.01
N LEU A 199 -3.32 -14.33 4.71
CA LEU A 199 -2.33 -13.97 3.70
C LEU A 199 -2.30 -12.47 3.39
N ILE A 200 -3.42 -11.75 3.53
CA ILE A 200 -3.42 -10.27 3.50
C ILE A 200 -2.39 -9.74 4.51
N TRP A 201 -2.40 -10.25 5.74
CA TRP A 201 -1.44 -9.82 6.76
C TRP A 201 -0.02 -10.27 6.45
N HIS A 202 0.16 -11.56 6.15
CA HIS A 202 1.49 -12.14 5.92
C HIS A 202 2.21 -11.48 4.74
N TYR A 203 1.53 -11.28 3.60
CA TYR A 203 2.13 -10.63 2.42
C TYR A 203 2.42 -9.16 2.65
N THR A 204 1.52 -8.46 3.38
CA THR A 204 1.75 -7.05 3.76
C THR A 204 3.00 -6.91 4.62
N ASP A 205 3.11 -7.70 5.68
CA ASP A 205 4.22 -7.61 6.64
C ASP A 205 5.55 -8.03 6.03
N HIS A 206 5.55 -9.05 5.16
CA HIS A 206 6.74 -9.43 4.38
C HIS A 206 7.21 -8.29 3.48
N ALA A 207 6.30 -7.68 2.72
CA ALA A 207 6.63 -6.60 1.78
C ALA A 207 7.23 -5.39 2.52
N VAL A 208 6.57 -4.94 3.58
CA VAL A 208 7.02 -3.78 4.36
C VAL A 208 8.33 -4.06 5.10
N ARG A 209 8.54 -5.26 5.63
CA ARG A 209 9.80 -5.64 6.27
C ARG A 209 10.98 -5.51 5.30
N TRP A 210 10.86 -6.05 4.10
CA TRP A 210 11.96 -6.03 3.13
C TRP A 210 12.13 -4.70 2.43
N TYR A 211 11.05 -3.92 2.26
CA TYR A 211 11.15 -2.51 1.90
C TYR A 211 12.00 -1.75 2.92
N ASN A 212 11.67 -1.83 4.21
CA ASN A 212 12.39 -1.11 5.26
C ASN A 212 13.85 -1.56 5.36
N THR A 213 14.10 -2.87 5.24
CA THR A 213 15.46 -3.44 5.26
C THR A 213 16.28 -2.97 4.06
N GLY A 214 15.70 -2.96 2.86
CA GLY A 214 16.37 -2.45 1.66
C GLY A 214 16.64 -0.96 1.75
N LEU A 215 15.67 -0.17 2.23
CA LEU A 215 15.79 1.27 2.38
C LEU A 215 16.89 1.66 3.37
N GLU A 216 17.02 0.94 4.49
CA GLU A 216 18.09 1.14 5.47
C GLU A 216 19.47 0.81 4.88
N ARG A 217 19.58 -0.25 4.07
CA ARG A 217 20.85 -0.67 3.44
C ARG A 217 21.40 0.32 2.43
N VAL A 218 20.53 1.07 1.74
CA VAL A 218 20.95 2.06 0.73
C VAL A 218 21.20 3.45 1.31
N TRP A 219 21.02 3.64 2.63
CA TRP A 219 21.35 4.90 3.29
C TRP A 219 22.87 5.12 3.39
N GLY A 220 23.30 6.36 3.24
CA GLY A 220 24.70 6.78 3.41
C GLY A 220 24.82 8.27 3.75
N PRO A 221 26.04 8.77 4.01
CA PRO A 221 26.26 10.11 4.55
C PRO A 221 26.20 11.25 3.51
N ASP A 222 26.41 10.97 2.23
CA ASP A 222 26.62 11.99 1.21
C ASP A 222 25.39 12.20 0.30
N SER A 223 25.38 13.27 -0.50
CA SER A 223 24.23 13.54 -1.38
C SER A 223 23.97 12.43 -2.39
N ARG A 224 25.01 11.76 -2.88
CA ARG A 224 24.87 10.64 -3.82
C ARG A 224 24.17 9.44 -3.18
N ASP A 225 24.44 9.19 -1.90
CA ASP A 225 23.75 8.16 -1.13
C ASP A 225 22.29 8.55 -0.91
N TRP A 226 22.02 9.82 -0.60
CA TRP A 226 20.65 10.31 -0.44
C TRP A 226 19.84 10.20 -1.75
N ILE A 227 20.46 10.49 -2.91
CA ILE A 227 19.80 10.34 -4.22
C ILE A 227 19.36 8.89 -4.41
N ARG A 228 20.27 7.93 -4.18
CA ARG A 228 19.99 6.49 -4.26
C ARG A 228 18.94 6.04 -3.25
N TYR A 229 19.03 6.52 -2.02
CA TYR A 229 18.06 6.26 -0.95
C TYR A 229 16.66 6.77 -1.32
N ASN A 230 16.56 8.00 -1.83
CA ASN A 230 15.30 8.60 -2.24
C ASN A 230 14.73 7.92 -3.48
N GLN A 231 15.58 7.54 -4.44
CA GLN A 231 15.18 6.76 -5.61
C GLN A 231 14.63 5.39 -5.20
N PHE A 232 15.30 4.66 -4.29
CA PHE A 232 14.78 3.43 -3.70
C PHE A 232 13.42 3.64 -3.02
N ARG A 233 13.31 4.68 -2.19
CA ARG A 233 12.04 5.05 -1.56
C ARG A 233 10.94 5.30 -2.60
N ARG A 234 11.22 6.10 -3.63
CA ARG A 234 10.26 6.50 -4.66
C ARG A 234 9.81 5.30 -5.48
N GLU A 235 10.74 4.56 -6.07
CA GLU A 235 10.44 3.47 -6.99
C GLU A 235 9.74 2.30 -6.29
N LEU A 236 10.16 1.91 -5.08
CA LEU A 236 9.46 0.85 -4.34
C LEU A 236 8.16 1.34 -3.69
N THR A 237 7.96 2.64 -3.50
CA THR A 237 6.61 3.13 -3.17
C THR A 237 5.66 2.84 -4.33
N LEU A 238 6.08 3.17 -5.56
CA LEU A 238 5.27 3.01 -6.77
C LEU A 238 5.06 1.56 -7.20
N THR A 239 6.03 0.67 -6.96
CA THR A 239 6.00 -0.72 -7.42
C THR A 239 5.68 -1.75 -6.33
N VAL A 240 5.70 -1.34 -5.04
CA VAL A 240 5.43 -2.23 -3.89
C VAL A 240 4.39 -1.63 -2.96
N LEU A 241 4.67 -0.49 -2.31
CA LEU A 241 3.83 -0.02 -1.19
C LEU A 241 2.44 0.44 -1.60
N ASP A 242 2.31 1.05 -2.78
CA ASP A 242 1.01 1.49 -3.31
C ASP A 242 0.08 0.29 -3.53
N ILE A 243 0.58 -0.82 -4.09
CA ILE A 243 -0.18 -2.06 -4.28
C ILE A 243 -0.51 -2.71 -2.93
N VAL A 244 0.48 -2.84 -2.04
CA VAL A 244 0.31 -3.44 -0.71
C VAL A 244 -0.74 -2.69 0.12
N SER A 245 -0.83 -1.36 -0.02
CA SER A 245 -1.83 -0.57 0.68
C SER A 245 -3.28 -0.90 0.30
N LEU A 246 -3.48 -1.54 -0.85
CA LEU A 246 -4.78 -1.97 -1.36
C LEU A 246 -5.10 -3.43 -1.02
N PHE A 247 -4.16 -4.21 -0.47
CA PHE A 247 -4.39 -5.60 -0.06
C PHE A 247 -5.58 -5.80 0.88
N PRO A 248 -5.85 -4.91 1.87
CA PRO A 248 -7.03 -5.04 2.72
C PRO A 248 -8.36 -5.07 1.95
N ASN A 249 -8.42 -4.44 0.78
CA ASN A 249 -9.64 -4.40 -0.03
C ASN A 249 -10.03 -5.77 -0.62
N TYR A 250 -9.12 -6.75 -0.61
CA TYR A 250 -9.43 -8.11 -1.04
C TYR A 250 -10.33 -8.87 -0.06
N ASP A 251 -10.45 -8.44 1.21
CA ASP A 251 -11.38 -9.06 2.16
C ASP A 251 -12.83 -8.86 1.70
N SER A 252 -13.41 -9.90 1.09
CA SER A 252 -14.72 -9.86 0.46
C SER A 252 -15.87 -9.63 1.45
N ARG A 253 -15.72 -10.05 2.71
CA ARG A 253 -16.76 -9.83 3.73
C ARG A 253 -16.72 -8.38 4.22
N THR A 254 -15.53 -7.81 4.32
CA THR A 254 -15.36 -6.39 4.66
C THR A 254 -15.70 -5.48 3.47
N TYR A 255 -15.40 -5.85 2.23
CA TYR A 255 -15.67 -5.05 1.04
C TYR A 255 -16.47 -5.84 -0.02
N PRO A 256 -17.77 -6.09 0.24
CA PRO A 256 -18.61 -6.91 -0.65
C PRO A 256 -19.01 -6.18 -1.95
N ILE A 257 -18.86 -4.85 -1.99
CA ILE A 257 -19.11 -4.01 -3.16
C ILE A 257 -17.86 -3.19 -3.47
N ARG A 258 -17.90 -2.44 -4.59
CA ARG A 258 -16.82 -1.54 -4.99
C ARG A 258 -16.37 -0.65 -3.84
N THR A 259 -15.07 -0.67 -3.57
CA THR A 259 -14.42 0.15 -2.54
C THR A 259 -13.35 1.04 -3.18
N VAL A 260 -13.23 2.28 -2.71
CA VAL A 260 -12.30 3.27 -3.28
C VAL A 260 -11.39 3.82 -2.18
N SER A 261 -10.10 3.47 -2.28
CA SER A 261 -9.01 3.95 -1.41
C SER A 261 -8.40 5.26 -1.92
N GLN A 262 -7.63 5.95 -1.06
CA GLN A 262 -6.88 7.15 -1.43
C GLN A 262 -5.45 7.07 -0.88
N LEU A 263 -4.47 7.30 -1.76
CA LEU A 263 -3.05 7.26 -1.40
C LEU A 263 -2.59 8.68 -1.09
N THR A 264 -2.31 8.97 0.18
CA THR A 264 -1.94 10.31 0.67
C THR A 264 -0.45 10.48 0.92
N ARG A 265 0.36 9.42 0.76
CA ARG A 265 1.81 9.48 0.83
C ARG A 265 2.41 10.42 -0.21
N GLU A 266 3.56 10.96 0.12
CA GLU A 266 4.34 11.82 -0.76
C GLU A 266 5.63 11.14 -1.20
N ILE A 267 5.97 11.32 -2.47
CA ILE A 267 7.29 10.98 -3.04
C ILE A 267 7.99 12.26 -3.48
N TYR A 268 9.31 12.22 -3.59
CA TYR A 268 10.11 13.45 -3.72
C TYR A 268 11.01 13.40 -4.94
N THR A 269 11.19 14.54 -5.60
CA THR A 269 12.25 14.76 -6.61
C THR A 269 13.07 15.99 -6.24
N ASN A 270 14.34 15.98 -6.61
CA ASN A 270 15.25 17.09 -6.40
C ASN A 270 16.16 17.27 -7.63
N PRO A 271 15.75 18.09 -8.61
CA PRO A 271 16.47 18.26 -9.87
C PRO A 271 17.95 18.64 -9.71
N VAL A 272 18.28 19.48 -8.71
CA VAL A 272 19.65 19.95 -8.46
C VAL A 272 20.55 18.88 -7.87
N LEU A 273 20.00 17.95 -7.09
CA LEU A 273 20.79 16.86 -6.52
C LEU A 273 20.84 15.68 -7.48
N GLU A 274 19.69 15.24 -8.01
CA GLU A 274 19.56 14.06 -8.86
C GLU A 274 20.33 14.18 -10.18
N ASN A 275 20.56 15.41 -10.67
CA ASN A 275 21.33 15.67 -11.90
C ASN A 275 22.71 16.28 -11.61
N PHE A 276 23.25 16.06 -10.42
CA PHE A 276 24.60 16.52 -10.07
C PHE A 276 25.60 15.37 -10.19
N ASP A 277 26.58 15.53 -11.08
CA ASP A 277 27.61 14.50 -11.32
C ASP A 277 28.53 14.24 -10.11
N GLY A 278 28.57 15.16 -9.16
CA GLY A 278 29.39 15.06 -7.95
C GLY A 278 28.64 14.55 -6.73
N SER A 279 29.28 14.68 -5.56
CA SER A 279 28.65 14.38 -4.27
C SER A 279 29.02 15.42 -3.21
N PHE A 280 28.01 15.91 -2.48
CA PHE A 280 28.20 16.79 -1.34
C PHE A 280 28.38 15.94 -0.08
N ARG A 281 29.59 15.97 0.49
CA ARG A 281 29.93 15.16 1.66
C ARG A 281 29.11 15.51 2.90
N GLY A 282 28.67 14.50 3.64
CA GLY A 282 27.98 14.65 4.92
C GLY A 282 26.64 15.40 4.84
N SER A 283 26.03 15.46 3.65
CA SER A 283 24.83 16.28 3.41
C SER A 283 23.52 15.50 3.49
N ALA A 284 23.56 14.15 3.44
CA ALA A 284 22.35 13.32 3.34
C ALA A 284 21.33 13.61 4.45
N GLN A 285 21.80 13.74 5.69
CA GLN A 285 20.94 14.04 6.83
C GLN A 285 20.29 15.44 6.73
N GLY A 286 21.04 16.43 6.22
CA GLY A 286 20.51 17.77 5.99
C GLY A 286 19.51 17.83 4.84
N ILE A 287 19.72 17.00 3.81
CA ILE A 287 18.79 16.87 2.68
C ILE A 287 17.50 16.20 3.16
N GLU A 288 17.59 15.06 3.86
CA GLU A 288 16.42 14.37 4.40
C GLU A 288 15.65 15.24 5.41
N GLY A 289 16.37 16.00 6.24
CA GLY A 289 15.77 16.98 7.16
C GLY A 289 15.13 18.20 6.49
N SER A 290 15.27 18.36 5.17
CA SER A 290 14.56 19.40 4.40
C SER A 290 13.15 18.99 3.96
N ILE A 291 12.85 17.69 3.98
CA ILE A 291 11.50 17.16 3.74
C ILE A 291 10.61 17.49 4.94
N ARG A 292 9.34 17.81 4.68
CA ARG A 292 8.37 18.10 5.75
C ARG A 292 8.09 16.86 6.62
N SER A 293 7.98 17.07 7.93
CA SER A 293 7.54 16.04 8.87
C SER A 293 6.07 15.66 8.62
N PRO A 294 5.59 14.49 9.09
CA PRO A 294 4.19 14.08 9.00
C PRO A 294 3.20 15.20 9.35
N HIS A 295 2.19 15.40 8.51
CA HIS A 295 1.27 16.53 8.60
C HIS A 295 -0.12 16.16 8.05
N LEU A 296 -1.13 16.97 8.34
CA LEU A 296 -2.42 16.85 7.63
C LEU A 296 -2.23 17.24 6.17
N MET A 297 -2.87 16.52 5.26
CA MET A 297 -2.87 16.84 3.85
C MET A 297 -3.32 18.28 3.63
N ASP A 298 -2.57 18.99 2.80
CA ASP A 298 -2.86 20.34 2.35
C ASP A 298 -2.84 20.40 0.81
N ILE A 299 -3.34 21.51 0.29
CA ILE A 299 -3.46 21.80 -1.13
C ILE A 299 -2.53 22.96 -1.44
N LEU A 300 -1.54 22.74 -2.30
CA LEU A 300 -0.61 23.77 -2.74
C LEU A 300 -1.33 24.82 -3.59
N ASN A 301 -1.43 26.05 -3.08
CA ASN A 301 -2.10 27.13 -3.80
C ASN A 301 -1.14 27.90 -4.69
N SER A 302 0.01 28.30 -4.15
CA SER A 302 1.01 29.06 -4.90
C SER A 302 2.42 28.99 -4.33
N ILE A 303 3.39 29.26 -5.19
CA ILE A 303 4.82 29.36 -4.87
C ILE A 303 5.27 30.76 -5.27
N THR A 304 5.75 31.56 -4.33
CA THR A 304 6.36 32.87 -4.64
C THR A 304 7.87 32.73 -4.61
N ILE A 305 8.52 32.86 -5.78
CA ILE A 305 9.93 32.56 -6.00
C ILE A 305 10.75 33.86 -5.98
N TYR A 306 11.87 33.83 -5.24
CA TYR A 306 12.83 34.94 -5.14
C TYR A 306 14.10 34.63 -5.94
N THR A 307 14.50 35.58 -6.78
CA THR A 307 15.70 35.46 -7.63
C THR A 307 16.88 36.20 -7.00
N ASP A 308 18.02 35.52 -6.89
CA ASP A 308 19.31 36.15 -6.59
C ASP A 308 20.24 35.99 -7.80
N ALA A 309 21.38 36.68 -7.79
CA ALA A 309 22.35 36.60 -8.87
C ALA A 309 23.79 36.51 -8.36
N HIS A 310 24.61 35.74 -9.08
CA HIS A 310 26.04 35.68 -8.84
C HIS A 310 26.80 35.71 -10.16
N ARG A 311 27.60 36.77 -10.39
CA ARG A 311 28.37 37.01 -11.62
C ARG A 311 27.55 36.93 -12.91
N GLY A 312 26.35 37.51 -12.89
CA GLY A 312 25.44 37.54 -14.04
C GLY A 312 24.52 36.33 -14.15
N GLU A 313 24.78 35.26 -13.38
CA GLU A 313 23.92 34.09 -13.32
C GLU A 313 22.79 34.31 -12.32
N TYR A 314 21.55 34.32 -12.81
CA TYR A 314 20.35 34.49 -11.97
C TYR A 314 19.77 33.14 -11.59
N TYR A 315 19.43 32.95 -10.33
CA TYR A 315 19.00 31.65 -9.83
C TYR A 315 17.89 31.74 -8.78
N TRP A 316 17.15 30.64 -8.61
CA TRP A 316 16.18 30.43 -7.56
C TRP A 316 16.88 30.40 -6.19
N SER A 317 16.79 31.51 -5.46
CA SER A 317 17.48 31.70 -4.17
C SER A 317 16.65 31.27 -2.96
N GLY A 318 15.33 31.39 -3.06
CA GLY A 318 14.37 31.00 -2.04
C GLY A 318 12.95 31.11 -2.56
N HIS A 319 11.97 30.65 -1.78
CA HIS A 319 10.56 30.78 -2.09
C HIS A 319 9.68 30.72 -0.84
N GLN A 320 8.44 31.17 -0.98
CA GLN A 320 7.40 31.06 0.04
C GLN A 320 6.21 30.27 -0.50
N ILE A 321 5.68 29.37 0.32
CA ILE A 321 4.55 28.50 -0.04
C ILE A 321 3.28 29.01 0.65
N MET A 322 2.18 29.04 -0.12
CA MET A 322 0.82 29.18 0.42
C MET A 322 0.03 27.92 0.12
N ALA A 323 -0.71 27.43 1.12
CA ALA A 323 -1.49 26.20 1.02
C ALA A 323 -2.85 26.34 1.73
N SER A 324 -3.78 25.44 1.44
CA SER A 324 -5.09 25.37 2.09
C SER A 324 -5.38 23.97 2.63
N PRO A 325 -6.18 23.85 3.70
CA PRO A 325 -6.68 22.55 4.14
C PRO A 325 -7.50 21.84 3.05
N VAL A 326 -7.63 20.51 3.16
CA VAL A 326 -8.49 19.71 2.27
C VAL A 326 -9.87 20.34 2.09
N GLY A 327 -10.35 20.40 0.85
CA GLY A 327 -11.64 20.97 0.47
C GLY A 327 -11.76 22.48 0.65
N PHE A 328 -10.63 23.20 0.77
CA PHE A 328 -10.59 24.64 1.06
C PHE A 328 -11.44 24.99 2.29
N SER A 329 -11.46 24.06 3.26
CA SER A 329 -12.40 24.06 4.37
C SER A 329 -11.99 24.96 5.54
N GLY A 330 -10.85 25.63 5.42
CA GLY A 330 -10.31 26.62 6.35
C GLY A 330 -9.49 27.67 5.59
N PRO A 331 -8.97 28.69 6.29
CA PRO A 331 -8.21 29.76 5.67
C PRO A 331 -6.91 29.25 5.04
N GLU A 332 -6.47 29.93 3.98
CA GLU A 332 -5.13 29.75 3.43
C GLU A 332 -4.08 30.09 4.50
N PHE A 333 -3.00 29.32 4.54
CA PHE A 333 -1.88 29.53 5.45
C PHE A 333 -0.57 29.55 4.66
N THR A 334 0.45 30.17 5.27
CA THR A 334 1.74 30.42 4.65
C THR A 334 2.84 29.76 5.45
N PHE A 335 3.76 29.07 4.77
CA PHE A 335 4.95 28.49 5.39
C PHE A 335 6.05 29.53 5.55
N PRO A 336 6.99 29.33 6.50
CA PRO A 336 8.22 30.13 6.56
C PRO A 336 8.97 30.14 5.23
N LEU A 337 9.77 31.18 5.01
CA LEU A 337 10.61 31.29 3.82
C LEU A 337 11.58 30.10 3.72
N TYR A 338 11.55 29.42 2.56
CA TYR A 338 12.57 28.44 2.19
C TYR A 338 13.71 29.13 1.43
N GLY A 339 14.96 28.78 1.75
CA GLY A 339 16.13 29.40 1.12
C GLY A 339 16.46 30.78 1.66
N THR A 340 16.72 31.74 0.77
CA THR A 340 17.04 33.14 1.09
C THR A 340 16.27 34.09 0.17
N MET A 341 15.90 35.26 0.68
CA MET A 341 15.16 36.26 -0.10
C MET A 341 16.11 37.06 -0.99
N GLY A 342 16.30 36.60 -2.23
CA GLY A 342 17.02 37.33 -3.27
C GLY A 342 16.21 38.51 -3.83
N ASN A 343 16.92 39.53 -4.30
CA ASN A 343 16.34 40.74 -4.89
C ASN A 343 16.96 41.11 -6.25
N ALA A 344 17.67 40.18 -6.90
CA ALA A 344 18.32 40.43 -8.19
C ALA A 344 17.29 40.58 -9.34
N ALA A 345 16.08 40.05 -9.17
CA ALA A 345 14.94 40.29 -10.05
C ALA A 345 13.64 40.36 -9.21
N PRO A 346 12.54 40.92 -9.76
CA PRO A 346 11.25 40.89 -9.09
C PRO A 346 10.82 39.47 -8.71
N GLN A 347 10.23 39.32 -7.53
CA GLN A 347 9.64 38.04 -7.11
C GLN A 347 8.55 37.60 -8.09
N GLN A 348 8.45 36.30 -8.35
CA GLN A 348 7.47 35.73 -9.26
C GLN A 348 6.53 34.79 -8.51
N ARG A 349 5.23 35.08 -8.53
CA ARG A 349 4.21 34.19 -7.97
C ARG A 349 3.70 33.21 -9.03
N ILE A 350 3.92 31.94 -8.80
CA ILE A 350 3.39 30.82 -9.57
C ILE A 350 2.14 30.29 -8.86
N VAL A 351 0.98 30.38 -9.50
CA VAL A 351 -0.26 29.78 -8.98
C VAL A 351 -0.23 28.29 -9.31
N ALA A 352 -0.20 27.42 -8.30
CA ALA A 352 -0.13 25.99 -8.48
C ALA A 352 -1.53 25.37 -8.66
N GLN A 353 -2.55 25.92 -8.00
CA GLN A 353 -3.91 25.40 -8.02
C GLN A 353 -4.72 25.93 -9.22
N LEU A 354 -4.25 25.64 -10.43
CA LEU A 354 -5.00 25.80 -11.67
C LEU A 354 -5.31 24.42 -12.27
N GLY A 355 -6.50 24.27 -12.87
CA GLY A 355 -6.95 22.96 -13.37
C GLY A 355 -7.00 21.91 -12.25
N GLN A 356 -6.27 20.81 -12.46
CA GLN A 356 -6.10 19.73 -11.48
C GLN A 356 -4.79 19.84 -10.69
N GLY A 357 -4.17 21.02 -10.69
CA GLY A 357 -2.86 21.29 -10.08
C GLY A 357 -1.68 21.04 -11.01
N VAL A 358 -0.47 21.38 -10.56
CA VAL A 358 0.77 21.11 -11.31
C VAL A 358 1.05 19.62 -11.31
N TYR A 359 1.21 19.02 -12.49
CA TYR A 359 1.51 17.58 -12.65
C TYR A 359 2.94 17.31 -13.10
N ARG A 360 3.64 18.33 -13.62
CA ARG A 360 4.98 18.20 -14.17
C ARG A 360 5.78 19.48 -13.95
N THR A 361 7.07 19.30 -13.66
CA THR A 361 8.07 20.37 -13.69
C THR A 361 9.15 20.05 -14.71
N LEU A 362 9.51 21.02 -15.56
CA LEU A 362 10.71 20.95 -16.39
C LEU A 362 11.73 21.95 -15.87
N SER A 363 12.78 21.45 -15.22
CA SER A 363 13.75 22.26 -14.50
C SER A 363 15.04 22.45 -15.31
N SER A 364 15.60 23.66 -15.23
CA SER A 364 16.91 24.02 -15.75
C SER A 364 17.89 24.11 -14.58
N THR A 365 18.86 23.20 -14.54
CA THR A 365 19.91 23.16 -13.52
C THR A 365 21.10 24.01 -13.93
N LEU A 366 21.72 24.67 -12.96
CA LEU A 366 22.93 25.47 -13.17
C LEU A 366 24.03 25.01 -12.20
N TYR A 367 25.11 24.49 -12.76
CA TYR A 367 26.31 24.11 -12.03
C TYR A 367 27.50 24.95 -12.44
N ARG A 368 27.93 25.86 -11.55
CA ARG A 368 29.15 26.65 -11.74
C ARG A 368 30.28 26.05 -10.92
N ARG A 369 31.37 25.64 -11.59
CA ARG A 369 32.55 25.03 -10.97
C ARG A 369 33.82 25.71 -11.49
N PRO A 370 34.16 26.91 -11.01
CA PRO A 370 35.36 27.60 -11.47
C PRO A 370 36.63 26.90 -10.96
N PHE A 371 37.71 26.95 -11.74
CA PHE A 371 39.03 26.41 -11.35
C PHE A 371 39.57 27.02 -10.05
N ASN A 372 39.38 28.33 -9.85
CA ASN A 372 39.80 29.03 -8.63
C ASN A 372 38.56 29.31 -7.75
N ILE A 373 38.44 28.61 -6.63
CA ILE A 373 37.32 28.74 -5.70
C ILE A 373 37.61 29.82 -4.66
N GLY A 374 36.66 30.73 -4.45
CA GLY A 374 36.71 31.73 -3.39
C GLY A 374 35.36 32.43 -3.24
N ILE A 375 35.22 33.31 -2.24
CA ILE A 375 33.96 34.03 -1.97
C ILE A 375 33.52 34.88 -3.18
N ASN A 376 34.47 35.42 -3.94
CA ASN A 376 34.20 36.18 -5.17
C ASN A 376 34.06 35.30 -6.44
N ASN A 377 34.29 33.99 -6.32
CA ASN A 377 34.21 33.02 -7.41
C ASN A 377 33.65 31.68 -6.91
N GLN A 378 32.39 31.71 -6.48
CA GLN A 378 31.74 30.61 -5.78
C GLN A 378 31.39 29.46 -6.71
N GLN A 379 31.33 28.26 -6.13
CA GLN A 379 30.60 27.16 -6.72
C GLN A 379 29.09 27.35 -6.55
N LEU A 380 28.31 27.06 -7.60
CA LEU A 380 26.84 27.13 -7.56
C LEU A 380 26.22 25.78 -7.92
N SER A 381 25.25 25.34 -7.14
CA SER A 381 24.34 24.23 -7.46
C SER A 381 22.91 24.67 -7.20
N VAL A 382 22.24 25.11 -8.25
CA VAL A 382 20.98 25.85 -8.18
C VAL A 382 20.09 25.57 -9.40
N LEU A 383 18.83 26.05 -9.36
CA LEU A 383 17.98 26.16 -10.55
C LEU A 383 17.99 27.59 -11.08
N ASP A 384 18.10 27.75 -12.40
CA ASP A 384 18.01 29.05 -13.09
C ASP A 384 16.72 29.23 -13.90
N GLY A 385 15.87 28.20 -13.94
CA GLY A 385 14.50 28.26 -14.43
C GLY A 385 13.71 26.96 -14.19
N THR A 386 12.39 27.06 -14.14
CA THR A 386 11.48 25.91 -14.06
C THR A 386 10.16 26.22 -14.76
N GLU A 387 9.69 25.31 -15.61
CA GLU A 387 8.31 25.32 -16.12
C GLU A 387 7.41 24.44 -15.24
N PHE A 388 6.21 24.92 -14.94
CA PHE A 388 5.17 24.23 -14.17
C PHE A 388 3.95 23.98 -15.07
N ALA A 389 3.72 22.72 -15.45
CA ALA A 389 2.61 22.35 -16.32
C ALA A 389 1.42 21.80 -15.51
N TYR A 390 0.20 22.14 -15.95
CA TYR A 390 -1.04 21.87 -15.21
C TYR A 390 -1.81 20.67 -15.77
N GLY A 391 -2.34 19.85 -14.86
CA GLY A 391 -3.25 18.77 -15.21
C GLY A 391 -4.61 19.35 -15.63
N THR A 392 -5.16 18.90 -16.76
CA THR A 392 -6.45 19.38 -17.28
C THR A 392 -7.00 18.43 -18.34
N SER A 393 -8.33 18.39 -18.49
CA SER A 393 -8.97 17.74 -19.64
C SER A 393 -8.74 18.51 -20.94
N SER A 394 -8.50 19.82 -20.86
CA SER A 394 -8.27 20.71 -22.00
C SER A 394 -6.79 21.11 -22.12
N ASN A 395 -6.49 22.33 -22.57
CA ASN A 395 -5.14 22.89 -22.60
C ASN A 395 -5.05 24.07 -21.64
N LEU A 396 -4.03 24.10 -20.78
CA LEU A 396 -3.72 25.22 -19.88
C LEU A 396 -2.27 25.63 -20.12
N PRO A 397 -1.97 26.93 -20.31
CA PRO A 397 -0.59 27.36 -20.49
C PRO A 397 0.21 27.10 -19.20
N SER A 398 1.40 26.53 -19.35
CA SER A 398 2.34 26.36 -18.24
C SER A 398 2.76 27.71 -17.66
N ALA A 399 3.02 27.76 -16.35
CA ALA A 399 3.69 28.89 -15.74
C ALA A 399 5.21 28.67 -15.79
N VAL A 400 5.97 29.68 -16.22
CA VAL A 400 7.42 29.55 -16.39
C VAL A 400 8.14 30.52 -15.46
N TYR A 401 8.90 29.98 -14.51
CA TYR A 401 9.88 30.75 -13.77
C TYR A 401 11.14 30.89 -14.64
N ARG A 402 11.35 32.10 -15.18
CA ARG A 402 12.46 32.48 -16.08
C ARG A 402 12.53 31.72 -17.41
N LYS A 403 12.76 30.41 -17.39
CA LYS A 403 12.87 29.54 -18.57
C LYS A 403 12.50 28.10 -18.23
N SER A 404 12.16 27.31 -19.26
CA SER A 404 12.04 25.86 -19.15
C SER A 404 13.42 25.20 -19.16
N GLY A 405 13.47 23.90 -18.85
CA GLY A 405 14.69 23.11 -18.89
C GLY A 405 14.44 21.68 -19.37
N THR A 406 15.43 20.80 -19.20
CA THR A 406 15.39 19.42 -19.69
C THR A 406 15.32 18.38 -18.58
N VAL A 407 15.45 18.78 -17.31
CA VAL A 407 15.25 17.86 -16.18
C VAL A 407 13.76 17.73 -15.93
N ASP A 408 13.18 16.65 -16.43
CA ASP A 408 11.75 16.42 -16.43
C ASP A 408 11.32 15.53 -15.26
N SER A 409 10.36 16.00 -14.46
CA SER A 409 9.79 15.18 -13.39
C SER A 409 9.04 13.96 -13.90
N LEU A 410 8.58 13.92 -15.16
CA LEU A 410 7.88 12.77 -15.71
C LEU A 410 8.77 11.54 -15.91
N ASP A 411 10.08 11.71 -16.01
CA ASP A 411 11.01 10.56 -16.08
C ASP A 411 11.00 9.76 -14.76
N GLU A 412 10.80 10.47 -13.64
CA GLU A 412 10.76 9.89 -12.28
C GLU A 412 9.35 9.57 -11.79
N ILE A 413 8.35 10.28 -12.34
CA ILE A 413 6.95 10.23 -11.94
C ILE A 413 6.08 10.17 -13.20
N PRO A 414 6.05 9.02 -13.88
CA PRO A 414 5.38 8.91 -15.16
C PRO A 414 3.85 8.93 -15.03
N PRO A 415 3.11 9.10 -16.14
CA PRO A 415 1.65 8.99 -16.17
C PRO A 415 1.17 7.59 -15.74
N GLN A 416 0.02 7.53 -15.05
CA GLN A 416 -0.65 6.25 -14.80
C GLN A 416 -1.43 5.74 -16.02
N ASN A 417 -1.79 6.63 -16.95
CA ASN A 417 -2.46 6.30 -18.20
C ASN A 417 -1.73 6.91 -19.40
N ASN A 418 -1.01 6.07 -20.14
CA ASN A 418 -0.25 6.45 -21.33
C ASN A 418 -1.10 6.46 -22.62
N ASN A 419 -2.38 6.10 -22.57
CA ASN A 419 -3.30 6.18 -23.72
C ASN A 419 -3.85 7.59 -23.97
N VAL A 420 -3.56 8.54 -23.06
CA VAL A 420 -3.97 9.94 -23.15
C VAL A 420 -2.75 10.84 -22.94
N PRO A 421 -2.79 12.13 -23.34
CA PRO A 421 -1.69 13.04 -23.07
C PRO A 421 -1.36 13.13 -21.57
N PRO A 422 -0.09 13.34 -21.18
CA PRO A 422 0.32 13.36 -19.77
C PRO A 422 -0.49 14.30 -18.87
N ARG A 423 -0.94 15.45 -19.39
CA ARG A 423 -1.81 16.40 -18.66
C ARG A 423 -3.16 15.82 -18.22
N GLN A 424 -3.62 14.72 -18.83
CA GLN A 424 -4.82 13.97 -18.45
C GLN A 424 -4.46 12.68 -17.71
N GLY A 425 -3.40 12.01 -18.16
CA GLY A 425 -2.96 10.70 -17.69
C GLY A 425 -2.01 10.70 -16.49
N PHE A 426 -1.61 11.87 -15.99
CA PHE A 426 -0.65 12.01 -14.88
C PHE A 426 -1.03 11.15 -13.66
N SER A 427 -0.05 10.70 -12.89
CA SER A 427 -0.26 9.91 -11.67
C SER A 427 -0.26 10.78 -10.40
N HIS A 428 0.47 11.90 -10.41
CA HIS A 428 0.71 12.73 -9.22
C HIS A 428 0.49 14.22 -9.47
N ARG A 429 0.30 14.95 -8.37
CA ARG A 429 0.27 16.40 -8.34
C ARG A 429 1.33 16.91 -7.37
N LEU A 430 1.91 18.05 -7.70
CA LEU A 430 2.80 18.79 -6.81
C LEU A 430 2.04 19.24 -5.56
N SER A 431 2.46 18.76 -4.39
CA SER A 431 1.83 19.04 -3.10
C SER A 431 2.60 20.04 -2.25
N HIS A 432 3.91 20.15 -2.45
CA HIS A 432 4.74 21.10 -1.73
C HIS A 432 6.07 21.34 -2.46
N VAL A 433 6.72 22.47 -2.17
CA VAL A 433 8.13 22.67 -2.52
C VAL A 433 8.83 23.14 -1.25
N SER A 434 9.84 22.39 -0.81
CA SER A 434 10.76 22.79 0.26
C SER A 434 12.14 23.03 -0.34
N MET A 435 13.19 23.18 0.48
CA MET A 435 14.52 23.43 -0.06
C MET A 435 15.63 22.90 0.85
N PHE A 436 16.49 22.05 0.29
CA PHE A 436 17.82 21.86 0.84
C PHE A 436 18.69 23.06 0.45
N ARG A 437 19.34 23.66 1.44
CA ARG A 437 20.20 24.82 1.24
C ARG A 437 21.52 24.67 1.97
N SER A 438 22.57 25.20 1.36
CA SER A 438 23.87 25.38 1.99
C SER A 438 24.50 26.68 1.50
N GLY A 439 25.28 27.31 2.37
CA GLY A 439 26.03 28.53 2.08
C GLY A 439 25.20 29.81 1.99
N PHE A 440 25.89 30.92 2.27
CA PHE A 440 25.41 32.29 2.16
C PHE A 440 26.20 33.02 1.07
N SER A 441 25.49 33.82 0.26
CA SER A 441 26.07 34.50 -0.91
C SER A 441 27.24 35.42 -0.58
N ASN A 442 27.33 35.94 0.66
CA ASN A 442 28.36 36.88 1.09
C ASN A 442 29.54 36.25 1.85
N SER A 443 29.47 34.98 2.24
CA SER A 443 30.47 34.41 3.16
C SER A 443 30.85 32.95 2.88
N SER A 444 30.19 32.29 1.92
CA SER A 444 30.47 30.89 1.58
C SER A 444 31.19 30.77 0.25
N VAL A 445 31.97 29.70 0.09
CA VAL A 445 32.66 29.37 -1.16
C VAL A 445 31.82 28.50 -2.10
N SER A 446 30.74 27.91 -1.59
CA SER A 446 29.78 27.09 -2.32
C SER A 446 28.36 27.43 -1.88
N ILE A 447 27.47 27.56 -2.85
CA ILE A 447 26.05 27.86 -2.65
C ILE A 447 25.22 26.72 -3.22
N ILE A 448 24.37 26.14 -2.38
CA ILE A 448 23.39 25.15 -2.77
C ILE A 448 22.00 25.73 -2.52
N ARG A 449 21.17 25.73 -3.57
CA ARG A 449 19.73 25.98 -3.49
C ARG A 449 19.05 24.89 -4.30
N ALA A 450 18.62 23.85 -3.60
CA ALA A 450 18.07 22.65 -4.18
C ALA A 450 16.59 22.50 -3.76
N PRO A 451 15.65 23.12 -4.51
CA PRO A 451 14.22 22.91 -4.30
C PRO A 451 13.88 21.42 -4.30
N MET A 452 13.14 21.01 -3.27
CA MET A 452 12.67 19.64 -3.08
C MET A 452 11.18 19.61 -3.39
N PHE A 453 10.82 18.96 -4.49
CA PHE A 453 9.44 18.87 -4.95
C PHE A 453 8.78 17.65 -4.31
N SER A 454 7.64 17.87 -3.66
CA SER A 454 6.81 16.82 -3.06
C SER A 454 5.64 16.52 -3.96
N TRP A 455 5.36 15.23 -4.18
CA TRP A 455 4.35 14.75 -5.11
C TRP A 455 3.39 13.81 -4.41
N ILE A 456 2.12 14.22 -4.36
CA ILE A 456 1.04 13.40 -3.81
C ILE A 456 0.33 12.66 -4.95
N HIS A 457 -0.06 11.41 -4.71
CA HIS A 457 -0.80 10.64 -5.70
C HIS A 457 -2.16 11.28 -5.98
N ARG A 458 -2.62 11.26 -7.23
CA ARG A 458 -3.84 11.97 -7.63
C ARG A 458 -5.13 11.46 -6.98
N SER A 459 -5.13 10.22 -6.49
CA SER A 459 -6.26 9.67 -5.72
C SER A 459 -6.48 10.38 -4.39
N ALA A 460 -5.50 11.13 -3.87
CA ALA A 460 -5.72 12.11 -2.82
C ALA A 460 -6.46 13.32 -3.41
N GLU A 461 -7.77 13.16 -3.56
CA GLU A 461 -8.66 14.18 -4.13
C GLU A 461 -8.64 15.47 -3.30
N PHE A 462 -8.82 16.62 -3.94
CA PHE A 462 -8.87 17.92 -3.23
C PHE A 462 -10.00 17.98 -2.21
N ASN A 463 -11.11 17.26 -2.45
CA ASN A 463 -12.28 17.22 -1.58
C ASN A 463 -12.51 15.80 -1.06
N ASN A 464 -13.16 15.66 0.09
CA ASN A 464 -13.66 14.37 0.57
C ASN A 464 -15.10 14.20 0.09
N ILE A 465 -15.27 13.51 -1.04
CA ILE A 465 -16.57 13.34 -1.71
C ILE A 465 -17.17 11.98 -1.33
N ILE A 466 -18.43 11.98 -0.90
CA ILE A 466 -19.18 10.78 -0.51
C ILE A 466 -20.34 10.53 -1.50
N PRO A 467 -20.17 9.61 -2.47
CA PRO A 467 -21.23 9.16 -3.39
C PRO A 467 -22.07 8.03 -2.80
N SER A 468 -23.10 7.56 -3.53
CA SER A 468 -24.10 6.59 -3.02
C SER A 468 -23.73 5.12 -3.18
N SER A 469 -23.02 4.73 -4.25
CA SER A 469 -22.94 3.33 -4.71
C SER A 469 -21.59 2.65 -4.51
N GLN A 470 -20.79 3.10 -3.53
CA GLN A 470 -19.48 2.51 -3.23
C GLN A 470 -19.13 2.70 -1.75
N ILE A 471 -18.22 1.85 -1.25
CA ILE A 471 -17.55 2.08 0.03
C ILE A 471 -16.46 3.14 -0.19
N THR A 472 -16.61 4.30 0.46
CA THR A 472 -15.66 5.41 0.29
C THR A 472 -14.73 5.49 1.48
N GLN A 473 -13.43 5.29 1.25
CA GLN A 473 -12.39 5.35 2.27
C GLN A 473 -11.77 6.75 2.32
N ILE A 474 -11.76 7.38 3.50
CA ILE A 474 -11.15 8.69 3.74
C ILE A 474 -10.04 8.55 4.81
N PRO A 475 -8.75 8.58 4.43
CA PRO A 475 -7.65 8.65 5.38
C PRO A 475 -7.78 9.87 6.30
N LEU A 476 -7.50 9.72 7.59
CA LEU A 476 -7.69 10.82 8.54
C LEU A 476 -6.64 11.93 8.42
N THR A 477 -5.55 11.70 7.69
CA THR A 477 -4.65 12.78 7.24
C THR A 477 -5.37 13.78 6.34
N LYS A 478 -6.51 13.44 5.73
CA LYS A 478 -7.37 14.38 4.97
C LYS A 478 -8.32 15.20 5.84
N SER A 479 -8.07 15.27 7.15
CA SER A 479 -8.84 16.11 8.06
C SER A 479 -8.54 17.58 7.86
N THR A 480 -9.49 18.45 8.22
CA THR A 480 -9.30 19.90 8.23
C THR A 480 -8.46 20.34 9.42
N ASN A 481 -8.73 19.78 10.61
CA ASN A 481 -8.03 20.12 11.85
C ASN A 481 -7.90 18.89 12.76
N LEU A 482 -6.87 18.90 13.60
CA LEU A 482 -6.68 17.92 14.68
C LEU A 482 -7.35 18.41 15.97
N GLY A 483 -7.87 17.47 16.76
CA GLY A 483 -8.23 17.75 18.15
C GLY A 483 -6.98 17.92 19.01
N SER A 484 -7.09 18.72 20.08
CA SER A 484 -5.97 18.95 21.01
C SER A 484 -5.46 17.63 21.58
N GLY A 485 -4.14 17.41 21.49
CA GLY A 485 -3.47 16.16 21.92
C GLY A 485 -3.41 15.05 20.87
N THR A 486 -3.91 15.28 19.65
CA THR A 486 -3.72 14.37 18.51
C THR A 486 -2.55 14.84 17.66
N SER A 487 -1.76 13.90 17.14
CA SER A 487 -0.64 14.17 16.23
C SER A 487 -0.73 13.33 14.96
N VAL A 488 -0.15 13.81 13.87
CA VAL A 488 0.13 12.97 12.69
C VAL A 488 1.45 12.24 12.94
N VAL A 489 1.51 10.95 12.62
CA VAL A 489 2.73 10.14 12.74
C VAL A 489 2.97 9.38 11.44
N LYS A 490 4.24 9.05 11.19
CA LYS A 490 4.65 8.34 9.99
C LYS A 490 3.90 7.01 9.86
N GLY A 491 3.30 6.77 8.70
CA GLY A 491 2.61 5.52 8.41
C GLY A 491 3.56 4.31 8.42
N PRO A 492 3.08 3.10 8.72
CA PRO A 492 3.92 1.90 8.81
C PRO A 492 4.37 1.35 7.44
N GLY A 493 3.90 1.94 6.33
CA GLY A 493 4.26 1.55 4.96
C GLY A 493 3.14 0.83 4.18
N PHE A 494 2.09 0.33 4.86
CA PHE A 494 0.97 -0.40 4.24
C PHE A 494 -0.38 0.33 4.30
N THR A 495 -0.39 1.61 4.68
CA THR A 495 -1.59 2.45 4.82
C THR A 495 -1.80 3.41 3.64
N GLY A 496 -0.85 3.47 2.70
CA GLY A 496 -0.89 4.42 1.57
C GLY A 496 -0.63 5.88 1.97
N GLY A 497 -0.23 6.14 3.21
CA GLY A 497 0.04 7.47 3.77
C GLY A 497 0.26 7.43 5.28
N ASP A 498 0.39 8.61 5.88
CA ASP A 498 0.55 8.78 7.33
C ASP A 498 -0.77 8.54 8.08
N ILE A 499 -0.69 8.40 9.41
CA ILE A 499 -1.83 8.08 10.28
C ILE A 499 -1.91 9.03 11.47
N LEU A 500 -3.07 9.09 12.12
CA LEU A 500 -3.24 9.87 13.35
C LEU A 500 -2.91 9.03 14.58
N ARG A 501 -2.35 9.68 15.61
CA ARG A 501 -2.07 9.08 16.92
C ARG A 501 -2.66 9.95 18.03
N ARG A 502 -3.25 9.29 19.02
CA ARG A 502 -3.75 9.92 20.25
C ARG A 502 -3.42 9.05 21.46
N THR A 503 -3.09 9.68 22.60
CA THR A 503 -2.66 8.97 23.81
C THR A 503 -3.50 9.25 25.07
N SER A 504 -4.62 9.96 24.93
CA SER A 504 -5.56 10.27 26.02
C SER A 504 -6.96 10.48 25.47
N PRO A 505 -8.04 10.37 26.27
CA PRO A 505 -9.41 10.64 25.80
C PRO A 505 -9.58 12.03 25.17
N GLY A 506 -10.44 12.14 24.17
CA GLY A 506 -10.85 13.40 23.54
C GLY A 506 -11.02 13.33 22.03
N GLN A 507 -11.22 14.50 21.42
CA GLN A 507 -11.41 14.63 19.98
C GLN A 507 -10.14 14.24 19.21
N ILE A 508 -10.31 13.44 18.16
CA ILE A 508 -9.21 13.03 17.29
C ILE A 508 -8.99 14.07 16.19
N SER A 509 -10.00 14.29 15.35
CA SER A 509 -9.92 15.23 14.25
C SER A 509 -11.31 15.66 13.79
N THR A 510 -11.35 16.62 12.88
CA THR A 510 -12.56 17.10 12.21
C THR A 510 -12.27 17.26 10.73
N LEU A 511 -13.19 16.78 9.88
CA LEU A 511 -13.03 16.80 8.44
C LEU A 511 -14.31 17.23 7.75
N ARG A 512 -14.17 18.04 6.70
CA ARG A 512 -15.27 18.41 5.82
C ARG A 512 -15.54 17.29 4.82
N VAL A 513 -16.81 16.94 4.64
CA VAL A 513 -17.28 15.98 3.64
C VAL A 513 -18.32 16.64 2.72
N ASN A 514 -18.27 16.29 1.44
CA ASN A 514 -19.21 16.75 0.41
C ASN A 514 -19.99 15.55 -0.10
N ILE A 515 -21.31 15.60 0.04
CA ILE A 515 -22.22 14.50 -0.30
C ILE A 515 -22.76 14.76 -1.69
N THR A 516 -22.48 13.86 -2.62
CA THR A 516 -23.02 13.89 -4.00
C THR A 516 -24.21 12.94 -4.19
N ALA A 517 -24.43 12.04 -3.23
CA ALA A 517 -25.62 11.20 -3.17
C ALA A 517 -26.89 12.00 -2.79
N PRO A 518 -28.09 11.48 -3.11
CA PRO A 518 -29.32 11.98 -2.51
C PRO A 518 -29.22 11.94 -0.98
N LEU A 519 -29.68 12.99 -0.27
CA LEU A 519 -29.58 13.05 1.20
C LEU A 519 -30.43 11.97 1.92
N SER A 520 -31.37 11.35 1.22
CA SER A 520 -32.09 10.15 1.66
C SER A 520 -31.20 8.90 1.75
N GLN A 521 -30.03 8.91 1.09
CA GLN A 521 -29.05 7.84 1.16
C GLN A 521 -28.56 7.67 2.60
N ARG A 522 -28.63 6.43 3.09
CA ARG A 522 -28.19 6.08 4.44
C ARG A 522 -26.79 5.51 4.38
N TYR A 523 -25.99 5.81 5.39
CA TYR A 523 -24.63 5.32 5.55
C TYR A 523 -24.40 4.73 6.93
N ARG A 524 -23.50 3.77 7.02
CA ARG A 524 -22.78 3.40 8.24
C ARG A 524 -21.35 3.90 8.14
N VAL A 525 -20.70 4.09 9.29
CA VAL A 525 -19.28 4.46 9.36
C VAL A 525 -18.48 3.32 9.94
N ARG A 526 -17.35 3.02 9.31
CA ARG A 526 -16.29 2.16 9.85
C ARG A 526 -15.04 2.95 10.14
N ILE A 527 -14.24 2.43 11.07
CA ILE A 527 -12.98 3.02 11.49
C ILE A 527 -11.92 1.93 11.39
N ARG A 528 -10.85 2.20 10.63
CA ARG A 528 -9.64 1.38 10.65
C ARG A 528 -8.68 1.96 11.68
N TYR A 529 -8.43 1.21 12.76
CA TYR A 529 -7.65 1.66 13.91
C TYR A 529 -6.76 0.55 14.47
N ALA A 530 -5.76 0.95 15.26
CA ALA A 530 -5.01 0.07 16.14
C ALA A 530 -5.01 0.66 17.56
N SER A 531 -5.15 -0.18 18.59
CA SER A 531 -5.23 0.29 19.98
C SER A 531 -4.58 -0.68 20.95
N THR A 532 -3.91 -0.11 21.95
CA THR A 532 -3.34 -0.83 23.10
C THR A 532 -4.36 -1.09 24.22
N THR A 533 -5.58 -0.58 24.07
CA THR A 533 -6.62 -0.64 25.09
C THR A 533 -8.03 -0.71 24.48
N ASN A 534 -9.00 -1.18 25.25
CA ASN A 534 -10.41 -1.06 24.89
C ASN A 534 -10.82 0.41 25.03
N LEU A 535 -11.66 0.91 24.14
CA LEU A 535 -12.08 2.32 24.11
C LEU A 535 -13.47 2.46 23.48
N GLN A 536 -14.01 3.68 23.52
CA GLN A 536 -15.19 4.05 22.75
C GLN A 536 -14.84 5.06 21.67
N PHE A 537 -15.36 4.86 20.45
CA PHE A 537 -15.39 5.91 19.44
C PHE A 537 -16.76 6.56 19.41
N HIS A 538 -16.77 7.90 19.38
CA HIS A 538 -17.97 8.70 19.22
C HIS A 538 -17.85 9.53 17.93
N THR A 539 -18.95 9.63 17.19
CA THR A 539 -19.03 10.41 15.95
C THR A 539 -20.14 11.44 16.02
N SER A 540 -19.91 12.60 15.45
CA SER A 540 -20.93 13.65 15.30
C SER A 540 -20.88 14.28 13.91
N ILE A 541 -22.04 14.73 13.44
CA ILE A 541 -22.19 15.50 12.20
C ILE A 541 -22.78 16.85 12.55
N ASP A 542 -22.12 17.94 12.14
CA ASP A 542 -22.54 19.32 12.40
C ASP A 542 -22.85 19.57 13.90
N GLY A 543 -22.03 18.98 14.78
CA GLY A 543 -22.18 19.05 16.24
C GLY A 543 -23.23 18.13 16.85
N ARG A 544 -24.01 17.40 16.04
CA ARG A 544 -25.02 16.44 16.53
C ARG A 544 -24.41 15.04 16.67
N PRO A 545 -24.48 14.40 17.85
CA PRO A 545 -24.03 13.02 18.02
C PRO A 545 -24.79 12.06 17.10
N ILE A 546 -24.08 11.12 16.47
CA ILE A 546 -24.66 10.16 15.53
C ILE A 546 -24.45 8.72 16.00
N ASN A 547 -23.20 8.34 16.32
CA ASN A 547 -22.90 6.99 16.82
C ASN A 547 -21.96 7.03 18.01
N GLN A 548 -22.13 6.05 18.90
CA GLN A 548 -21.18 5.65 19.92
C GLN A 548 -21.08 4.12 19.92
N GLY A 549 -19.91 3.58 20.26
CA GLY A 549 -19.69 2.13 20.25
C GLY A 549 -18.40 1.76 20.97
N ASN A 550 -18.35 0.53 21.47
CA ASN A 550 -17.18 -0.04 22.13
C ASN A 550 -16.27 -0.72 21.10
N PHE A 551 -14.96 -0.50 21.24
CA PHE A 551 -13.93 -1.00 20.34
C PHE A 551 -12.83 -1.66 21.19
N SER A 552 -12.40 -2.86 20.82
CA SER A 552 -11.44 -3.64 21.59
C SER A 552 -9.99 -3.22 21.34
N ALA A 553 -9.09 -3.55 22.26
CA ALA A 553 -7.65 -3.53 21.97
C ALA A 553 -7.31 -4.45 20.79
N THR A 554 -6.27 -4.11 20.05
CA THR A 554 -5.80 -4.84 18.86
C THR A 554 -4.30 -5.12 18.87
N MET A 555 -3.56 -4.53 19.81
CA MET A 555 -2.13 -4.71 19.96
C MET A 555 -1.70 -4.55 21.42
N SER A 556 -0.51 -5.04 21.76
CA SER A 556 0.10 -4.82 23.07
C SER A 556 0.87 -3.49 23.11
N SER A 557 1.00 -2.90 24.29
CA SER A 557 1.80 -1.69 24.50
C SER A 557 3.26 -1.91 24.08
N GLY A 558 3.83 -0.97 23.32
CA GLY A 558 5.21 -1.04 22.84
C GLY A 558 5.46 -1.96 21.63
N SER A 559 4.42 -2.64 21.12
CA SER A 559 4.54 -3.41 19.88
C SER A 559 4.70 -2.50 18.65
N LYS A 560 5.48 -2.94 17.67
CA LYS A 560 5.56 -2.27 16.36
C LYS A 560 4.25 -2.50 15.59
N LEU A 561 3.79 -1.48 14.87
CA LEU A 561 2.62 -1.60 14.00
C LEU A 561 2.89 -2.61 12.87
N GLN A 562 2.04 -3.62 12.78
CA GLN A 562 1.98 -4.62 11.71
C GLN A 562 0.59 -4.60 11.09
N SER A 563 0.40 -5.27 9.95
CA SER A 563 -0.89 -5.35 9.28
C SER A 563 -1.97 -5.90 10.22
N GLY A 564 -1.65 -6.95 10.97
CA GLY A 564 -2.53 -7.55 11.99
C GLY A 564 -2.78 -6.69 13.23
N SER A 565 -2.05 -5.59 13.43
CA SER A 565 -2.34 -4.63 14.51
C SER A 565 -3.59 -3.80 14.25
N PHE A 566 -4.01 -3.66 12.98
CA PHE A 566 -5.16 -2.86 12.60
C PHE A 566 -6.43 -3.71 12.50
N ARG A 567 -7.55 -3.14 12.93
CA ARG A 567 -8.91 -3.66 12.66
C ARG A 567 -9.75 -2.60 12.00
N THR A 568 -10.64 -3.02 11.11
CA THR A 568 -11.71 -2.18 10.55
C THR A 568 -13.01 -2.59 11.23
N VAL A 569 -13.61 -1.68 12.00
CA VAL A 569 -14.83 -1.97 12.77
C VAL A 569 -15.86 -0.86 12.53
N GLY A 570 -17.12 -1.26 12.35
CA GLY A 570 -18.25 -0.40 12.03
C GLY A 570 -19.18 -0.11 13.19
N PHE A 571 -19.91 1.00 13.08
CA PHE A 571 -21.12 1.21 13.87
C PHE A 571 -22.30 0.50 13.21
N THR A 572 -23.17 -0.11 14.03
CA THR A 572 -24.35 -0.84 13.54
C THR A 572 -25.47 0.09 13.06
N THR A 573 -25.61 1.26 13.68
CA THR A 573 -26.70 2.21 13.43
C THR A 573 -26.41 3.06 12.18
N PRO A 574 -27.27 3.00 11.14
CA PRO A 574 -27.11 3.85 9.97
C PRO A 574 -27.71 5.24 10.16
N PHE A 575 -27.10 6.24 9.52
CA PHE A 575 -27.51 7.65 9.58
C PHE A 575 -27.64 8.25 8.16
N ASN A 576 -28.17 9.48 8.10
CA ASN A 576 -28.26 10.29 6.90
C ASN A 576 -27.48 11.59 7.10
N PHE A 577 -26.96 12.15 6.01
CA PHE A 577 -26.51 13.54 6.01
C PHE A 577 -27.72 14.47 5.79
N SER A 578 -27.75 15.59 6.50
CA SER A 578 -28.80 16.61 6.33
C SER A 578 -28.46 17.68 5.30
N ASN A 579 -27.18 17.81 4.94
CA ASN A 579 -26.64 18.87 4.10
C ASN A 579 -25.68 18.29 3.05
N GLY A 580 -25.60 18.91 1.87
CA GLY A 580 -24.64 18.52 0.83
C GLY A 580 -23.17 18.77 1.19
N SER A 581 -22.89 19.61 2.19
CA SER A 581 -21.58 19.74 2.83
C SER A 581 -21.79 19.69 4.34
N SER A 582 -21.03 18.83 5.02
CA SER A 582 -21.16 18.61 6.45
C SER A 582 -19.78 18.51 7.11
N VAL A 583 -19.74 18.78 8.41
CA VAL A 583 -18.55 18.59 9.24
C VAL A 583 -18.68 17.30 10.03
N PHE A 584 -17.78 16.35 9.78
CA PHE A 584 -17.72 15.09 10.50
C PHE A 584 -16.59 15.14 11.54
N THR A 585 -16.92 14.78 12.78
CA THR A 585 -15.97 14.77 13.91
C THR A 585 -15.87 13.38 14.50
N LEU A 586 -14.64 12.93 14.76
CA LEU A 586 -14.33 11.67 15.43
C LEU A 586 -13.64 11.95 16.77
N SER A 587 -14.03 11.21 17.81
CA SER A 587 -13.42 11.28 19.14
C SER A 587 -13.30 9.91 19.79
N ALA A 588 -12.32 9.74 20.68
CA ALA A 588 -12.07 8.51 21.42
C ALA A 588 -12.18 8.76 22.93
N HIS A 589 -12.90 7.90 23.64
CA HIS A 589 -13.23 8.03 25.06
C HIS A 589 -13.07 6.70 25.80
N VAL A 590 -13.25 6.72 27.12
CA VAL A 590 -13.30 5.52 27.97
C VAL A 590 -12.00 4.70 27.91
N PHE A 591 -10.85 5.37 28.07
CA PHE A 591 -9.56 4.72 28.26
C PHE A 591 -8.59 5.60 29.06
N ASN A 592 -7.55 5.00 29.64
CA ASN A 592 -6.56 5.73 30.45
C ASN A 592 -5.51 6.41 29.58
N SER A 593 -5.10 7.63 29.97
CA SER A 593 -3.98 8.33 29.34
C SER A 593 -2.69 7.50 29.42
N GLY A 594 -1.88 7.56 28.37
CA GLY A 594 -0.66 6.76 28.20
C GLY A 594 -0.84 5.55 27.29
N ASN A 595 -2.07 5.09 27.06
CA ASN A 595 -2.36 4.10 26.02
C ASN A 595 -2.29 4.74 24.63
N GLU A 596 -1.89 3.97 23.63
CA GLU A 596 -1.76 4.41 22.24
C GLU A 596 -2.98 3.99 21.42
N VAL A 597 -3.57 4.97 20.72
CA VAL A 597 -4.65 4.79 19.75
C VAL A 597 -4.20 5.39 18.42
N TYR A 598 -4.12 4.55 17.40
CA TYR A 598 -3.76 4.91 16.03
C TYR A 598 -4.98 4.81 15.14
N ILE A 599 -5.21 5.81 14.28
CA ILE A 599 -6.35 5.83 13.37
C ILE A 599 -5.85 6.09 11.95
N ASP A 600 -6.08 5.12 11.07
CA ASP A 600 -5.71 5.17 9.65
C ASP A 600 -6.77 5.97 8.88
N ARG A 601 -7.99 5.46 8.86
CA ARG A 601 -9.08 6.00 8.02
C ARG A 601 -10.46 5.75 8.60
N ILE A 602 -11.43 6.48 8.05
CA ILE A 602 -12.85 6.17 8.18
C ILE A 602 -13.44 5.75 6.83
N GLU A 603 -14.49 4.95 6.86
CA GLU A 603 -15.16 4.45 5.66
C GLU A 603 -16.66 4.71 5.74
N PHE A 604 -17.23 5.27 4.69
CA PHE A 604 -18.68 5.44 4.54
C PHE A 604 -19.23 4.29 3.70
N VAL A 605 -20.06 3.45 4.33
CA VAL A 605 -20.65 2.23 3.74
C VAL A 605 -22.15 2.48 3.51
N PRO A 606 -22.67 2.36 2.28
CA PRO A 606 -24.11 2.47 2.01
C PRO A 606 -24.91 1.46 2.85
N ALA A 607 -25.99 1.89 3.50
CA ALA A 607 -26.69 1.07 4.49
C ALA A 607 -27.43 -0.15 3.90
N GLU A 608 -27.75 -0.09 2.60
CA GLU A 608 -28.33 -1.15 1.77
C GLU A 608 -27.36 -2.27 1.46
N VAL A 609 -26.06 -2.09 1.74
CA VAL A 609 -25.12 -3.20 1.83
C VAL A 609 -25.56 -4.04 3.04
N THR A 610 -26.52 -4.92 2.79
CA THR A 610 -27.08 -5.85 3.76
C THR A 610 -26.04 -6.90 4.05
N PHE A 611 -25.71 -7.05 5.32
CA PHE A 611 -24.63 -7.90 5.77
C PHE A 611 -24.90 -9.36 5.45
N GLU A 612 -24.04 -9.95 4.61
CA GLU A 612 -23.78 -11.40 4.66
C GLU A 612 -23.53 -11.84 6.10
N ALA A 613 -22.98 -10.99 6.97
CA ALA A 613 -22.79 -11.29 8.39
C ALA A 613 -24.08 -11.60 9.17
N GLN A 614 -25.23 -10.98 8.85
CA GLN A 614 -26.49 -11.31 9.54
C GLN A 614 -27.02 -12.68 9.09
N TYR A 615 -26.89 -12.97 7.79
CA TYR A 615 -27.21 -14.28 7.24
C TYR A 615 -26.23 -15.37 7.71
N ASP A 616 -24.93 -15.08 7.73
CA ASP A 616 -23.87 -15.95 8.23
C ASP A 616 -24.04 -16.20 9.73
N LEU A 617 -24.44 -15.19 10.51
CA LEU A 617 -24.77 -15.34 11.93
C LEU A 617 -25.97 -16.26 12.11
N GLU A 618 -27.07 -16.04 11.39
CA GLU A 618 -28.23 -16.94 11.44
C GLU A 618 -27.85 -18.38 11.05
N ARG A 619 -27.02 -18.51 10.02
CA ARG A 619 -26.51 -19.80 9.55
C ARG A 619 -25.62 -20.49 10.58
N ALA A 620 -24.68 -19.77 11.20
CA ALA A 620 -23.81 -20.30 12.24
C ALA A 620 -24.60 -20.62 13.51
N GLN A 621 -25.53 -19.75 13.91
CA GLN A 621 -26.45 -19.98 15.03
C GLN A 621 -27.27 -21.26 14.82
N LYS A 622 -27.78 -21.48 13.61
CA LYS A 622 -28.48 -22.70 13.23
C LYS A 622 -27.56 -23.92 13.31
N ALA A 623 -26.37 -23.86 12.70
CA ALA A 623 -25.41 -24.96 12.70
C ALA A 623 -24.98 -25.37 14.12
N VAL A 624 -24.71 -24.39 15.00
CA VAL A 624 -24.37 -24.64 16.41
C VAL A 624 -25.55 -25.28 17.16
N ASN A 625 -26.76 -24.75 16.98
CA ASN A 625 -27.95 -25.31 17.63
C ASN A 625 -28.24 -26.74 17.16
N GLU A 626 -27.91 -27.08 15.91
CA GLU A 626 -28.12 -28.42 15.34
C GLU A 626 -27.18 -29.49 15.90
N LEU A 627 -26.10 -29.12 16.61
CA LEU A 627 -25.21 -30.07 17.30
C LEU A 627 -25.87 -30.77 18.49
N PHE A 628 -26.84 -30.11 19.13
CA PHE A 628 -27.41 -30.53 20.41
C PHE A 628 -28.77 -31.24 20.28
N THR A 629 -29.09 -32.12 21.22
CA THR A 629 -30.37 -32.86 21.25
C THR A 629 -31.56 -31.97 21.63
N SER A 630 -31.32 -30.88 22.36
CA SER A 630 -32.37 -29.95 22.78
C SER A 630 -31.83 -28.53 23.04
N SER A 631 -32.73 -27.59 23.28
CA SER A 631 -32.41 -26.17 23.50
C SER A 631 -31.64 -25.88 24.78
N ASN A 632 -31.58 -26.81 25.74
CA ASN A 632 -30.76 -26.65 26.95
C ASN A 632 -29.27 -26.97 26.72
N GLN A 633 -28.91 -27.49 25.54
CA GLN A 633 -27.54 -27.74 25.09
C GLN A 633 -26.72 -28.69 25.98
N ILE A 634 -27.38 -29.57 26.74
CA ILE A 634 -26.73 -30.50 27.70
C ILE A 634 -26.18 -31.77 27.02
N GLY A 635 -26.73 -32.18 25.87
CA GLY A 635 -26.35 -33.42 25.19
C GLY A 635 -26.13 -33.22 23.69
N LEU A 636 -25.14 -33.92 23.13
CA LEU A 636 -24.89 -34.00 21.69
C LEU A 636 -25.81 -35.00 21.01
N LYS A 637 -26.23 -34.71 19.78
CA LYS A 637 -26.88 -35.73 18.94
C LYS A 637 -25.88 -36.85 18.61
N THR A 638 -26.39 -38.08 18.52
CA THR A 638 -25.56 -39.29 18.37
C THR A 638 -24.89 -39.40 17.00
N ASP A 639 -25.46 -38.77 15.96
CA ASP A 639 -24.97 -38.75 14.58
C ASP A 639 -23.99 -37.60 14.30
N VAL A 640 -23.86 -36.63 15.22
CA VAL A 640 -22.88 -35.55 15.13
C VAL A 640 -21.50 -36.11 15.47
N THR A 641 -20.56 -36.07 14.53
CA THR A 641 -19.18 -36.51 14.71
C THR A 641 -18.29 -35.41 15.29
N ASP A 642 -17.14 -35.81 15.82
CA ASP A 642 -16.14 -34.86 16.33
C ASP A 642 -15.64 -33.90 15.24
N TYR A 643 -15.39 -34.43 14.05
CA TYR A 643 -15.05 -33.64 12.85
C TYR A 643 -16.14 -32.63 12.47
N HIS A 644 -17.43 -33.00 12.58
CA HIS A 644 -18.53 -32.07 12.30
C HIS A 644 -18.49 -30.87 13.27
N ILE A 645 -18.18 -31.10 14.54
CA ILE A 645 -18.04 -30.02 15.54
C ILE A 645 -16.91 -29.05 15.14
N ASP A 646 -15.79 -29.57 14.63
CA ASP A 646 -14.68 -28.74 14.13
C ASP A 646 -15.10 -27.90 12.90
N GLN A 647 -15.92 -28.46 12.01
CA GLN A 647 -16.46 -27.71 10.86
C GLN A 647 -17.43 -26.60 11.29
N VAL A 648 -18.27 -26.84 12.29
CA VAL A 648 -19.12 -25.79 12.86
C VAL A 648 -18.29 -24.74 13.59
N SER A 649 -17.19 -25.14 14.24
CA SER A 649 -16.22 -24.23 14.84
C SER A 649 -15.61 -23.29 13.80
N ASN A 650 -15.19 -23.83 12.64
CA ASN A 650 -14.68 -23.03 11.53
C ASN A 650 -15.74 -22.05 10.99
N LEU A 651 -17.00 -22.48 10.89
CA LEU A 651 -18.11 -21.60 10.48
C LEU A 651 -18.31 -20.43 11.46
N VAL A 652 -18.24 -20.69 12.77
CA VAL A 652 -18.33 -19.65 13.80
C VAL A 652 -17.11 -18.71 13.75
N GLU A 653 -15.90 -19.24 13.53
CA GLU A 653 -14.69 -18.43 13.37
C GLU A 653 -14.74 -17.51 12.14
N CYS A 654 -15.45 -17.91 11.09
CA CYS A 654 -15.68 -17.10 9.89
C CYS A 654 -16.70 -15.97 10.11
N LEU A 655 -17.47 -15.99 11.21
CA LEU A 655 -18.38 -14.90 11.51
C LEU A 655 -17.63 -13.58 11.63
N SER A 656 -18.29 -12.53 11.15
CA SER A 656 -17.73 -11.18 11.19
C SER A 656 -17.46 -10.75 12.62
N ASP A 657 -16.20 -10.44 12.93
CA ASP A 657 -15.82 -9.75 14.17
C ASP A 657 -16.39 -8.32 14.22
N GLU A 658 -16.93 -7.81 13.10
CA GLU A 658 -17.50 -6.45 12.99
C GLU A 658 -18.97 -6.39 13.43
N PHE A 659 -19.79 -7.35 13.02
CA PHE A 659 -21.26 -7.31 13.24
C PHE A 659 -21.76 -8.30 14.27
N CYS A 660 -20.97 -9.31 14.58
CA CYS A 660 -21.41 -10.44 15.36
C CYS A 660 -20.41 -10.75 16.46
N LEU A 661 -19.58 -9.80 16.94
CA LEU A 661 -18.49 -10.12 17.87
C LEU A 661 -19.02 -10.80 19.15
N ASP A 662 -20.09 -10.25 19.72
CA ASP A 662 -20.68 -10.77 20.96
C ASP A 662 -21.36 -12.12 20.71
N GLU A 663 -22.13 -12.25 19.62
CA GLU A 663 -22.80 -13.47 19.23
C GLU A 663 -21.81 -14.56 18.78
N LYS A 664 -20.74 -14.20 18.08
CA LYS A 664 -19.63 -15.07 17.69
C LYS A 664 -18.92 -15.60 18.91
N LYS A 665 -18.68 -14.76 19.92
CA LYS A 665 -18.08 -15.20 21.19
C LYS A 665 -19.01 -16.17 21.92
N GLU A 666 -20.31 -15.86 21.98
CA GLU A 666 -21.32 -16.76 22.54
C GLU A 666 -21.37 -18.10 21.80
N LEU A 667 -21.41 -18.07 20.46
CA LEU A 667 -21.41 -19.25 19.61
C LEU A 667 -20.12 -20.05 19.75
N SER A 668 -18.97 -19.39 19.86
CA SER A 668 -17.68 -20.03 20.06
C SER A 668 -17.65 -20.78 21.39
N GLU A 669 -18.21 -20.20 22.47
CA GLU A 669 -18.34 -20.89 23.75
C GLU A 669 -19.28 -22.10 23.68
N LYS A 670 -20.39 -22.00 22.93
CA LYS A 670 -21.29 -23.13 22.68
C LYS A 670 -20.61 -24.24 21.90
N VAL A 671 -19.83 -23.92 20.86
CA VAL A 671 -19.09 -24.93 20.09
C VAL A 671 -17.98 -25.57 20.92
N LYS A 672 -17.25 -24.81 21.73
CA LYS A 672 -16.28 -25.38 22.69
C LYS A 672 -16.95 -26.29 23.70
N HIS A 673 -18.17 -25.97 24.14
CA HIS A 673 -18.96 -26.85 25.00
C HIS A 673 -19.33 -28.16 24.29
N ALA A 674 -19.81 -28.08 23.05
CA ALA A 674 -20.07 -29.25 22.21
C ALA A 674 -18.81 -30.14 22.08
N LYS A 675 -17.64 -29.53 21.84
CA LYS A 675 -16.38 -30.28 21.75
C LYS A 675 -16.03 -31.02 23.04
N ARG A 676 -16.20 -30.39 24.21
CA ARG A 676 -16.02 -31.07 25.52
C ARG A 676 -16.97 -32.26 25.71
N LEU A 677 -18.23 -32.13 25.31
CA LEU A 677 -19.19 -33.24 25.34
C LEU A 677 -18.80 -34.37 24.38
N SER A 678 -18.18 -34.04 23.24
CA SER A 678 -17.63 -35.02 22.28
C SER A 678 -16.48 -35.80 22.89
N ASP A 679 -15.57 -35.12 23.59
CA ASP A 679 -14.47 -35.75 24.33
C ASP A 679 -14.97 -36.63 25.49
N GLU A 680 -16.00 -36.20 26.22
CA GLU A 680 -16.57 -36.98 27.33
C GLU A 680 -17.22 -38.30 26.88
N ARG A 681 -17.88 -38.30 25.71
CA ARG A 681 -18.43 -39.54 25.12
C ARG A 681 -17.37 -40.38 24.39
N ASN A 682 -16.19 -39.82 24.12
CA ASN A 682 -15.11 -40.53 23.46
C ASN A 682 -14.47 -41.52 24.44
N LEU A 683 -14.63 -42.81 24.18
CA LEU A 683 -14.12 -43.88 25.05
C LEU A 683 -12.61 -44.12 24.87
N LEU A 684 -11.97 -43.46 23.90
CA LEU A 684 -10.55 -43.58 23.63
C LEU A 684 -9.73 -42.70 24.58
N GLN A 685 -8.66 -43.28 25.13
CA GLN A 685 -7.67 -42.54 25.90
C GLN A 685 -6.73 -41.78 24.96
N ASP A 686 -6.34 -40.56 25.34
CA ASP A 686 -5.46 -39.69 24.55
C ASP A 686 -5.97 -39.43 23.12
N PRO A 687 -7.15 -38.81 22.94
CA PRO A 687 -7.75 -38.58 21.62
C PRO A 687 -6.93 -37.67 20.70
N ASN A 688 -5.98 -36.93 21.27
CA ASN A 688 -5.12 -35.97 20.56
C ASN A 688 -3.67 -36.47 20.41
N PHE A 689 -3.44 -37.78 20.59
CA PHE A 689 -2.17 -38.47 20.32
C PHE A 689 -0.95 -37.86 21.02
N ARG A 690 -1.12 -37.23 22.18
CA ARG A 690 -0.03 -36.54 22.90
C ARG A 690 0.96 -37.50 23.55
N GLY A 691 0.60 -38.78 23.64
CA GLY A 691 1.33 -39.79 24.38
C GLY A 691 1.35 -41.17 23.74
N ILE A 692 1.41 -41.28 22.41
CA ILE A 692 1.64 -42.58 21.73
C ILE A 692 2.88 -43.26 22.36
N ASN A 693 2.73 -44.54 22.73
CA ASN A 693 3.74 -45.36 23.40
C ASN A 693 4.20 -44.90 24.80
N ARG A 694 3.60 -43.85 25.41
CA ARG A 694 3.99 -43.41 26.78
C ARG A 694 3.53 -44.36 27.88
N GLN A 695 2.39 -45.01 27.69
CA GLN A 695 1.84 -45.99 28.63
C GLN A 695 1.42 -47.23 27.85
N LEU A 696 2.33 -48.22 27.78
CA LEU A 696 2.20 -49.40 26.93
C LEU A 696 0.94 -50.25 27.18
N ASP A 697 0.32 -50.10 28.35
CA ASP A 697 -0.87 -50.83 28.77
C ASP A 697 -2.12 -49.93 28.93
N ARG A 698 -1.99 -48.61 28.68
CA ARG A 698 -3.07 -47.60 28.85
C ARG A 698 -2.90 -46.44 27.86
N GLY A 699 -3.33 -46.63 26.61
CA GLY A 699 -3.30 -45.59 25.57
C GLY A 699 -2.96 -46.13 24.18
N TRP A 700 -2.51 -45.25 23.28
CA TRP A 700 -2.14 -45.61 21.92
C TRP A 700 -0.80 -46.36 21.85
N ARG A 701 -0.79 -47.49 21.14
CA ARG A 701 0.44 -48.16 20.67
C ARG A 701 0.67 -47.83 19.20
N GLY A 702 1.88 -47.39 18.88
CA GLY A 702 2.30 -47.05 17.53
C GLY A 702 3.51 -47.86 17.08
N SER A 703 3.53 -48.25 15.80
CA SER A 703 4.71 -48.81 15.12
C SER A 703 5.76 -47.73 14.86
N THR A 704 6.92 -48.12 14.32
CA THR A 704 7.82 -47.17 13.67
C THR A 704 7.10 -46.51 12.49
N ASP A 705 7.45 -45.26 12.18
CA ASP A 705 6.97 -44.44 11.04
C ASP A 705 5.64 -43.67 11.23
N ILE A 706 5.10 -43.62 12.44
CA ILE A 706 3.97 -42.75 12.77
C ILE A 706 4.45 -41.31 13.02
N THR A 707 3.85 -40.33 12.34
CA THR A 707 4.09 -38.90 12.61
C THR A 707 2.82 -38.20 13.11
N ILE A 708 2.96 -37.35 14.12
CA ILE A 708 1.88 -36.52 14.64
C ILE A 708 2.13 -35.09 14.16
N GLN A 709 1.15 -34.50 13.49
CA GLN A 709 1.18 -33.11 13.04
C GLN A 709 0.05 -32.32 13.69
N GLY A 710 0.28 -31.02 13.93
CA GLY A 710 -0.72 -30.13 14.52
C GLY A 710 -1.53 -29.42 13.45
N GLY A 711 -2.73 -29.93 13.16
CA GLY A 711 -3.68 -29.38 12.18
C GLY A 711 -3.21 -29.37 10.72
N ASP A 712 -4.16 -29.37 9.78
CA ASP A 712 -3.93 -29.14 8.34
C ASP A 712 -5.18 -28.51 7.67
N ASP A 713 -5.27 -28.59 6.32
CA ASP A 713 -6.42 -28.10 5.55
C ASP A 713 -7.74 -28.83 5.85
N VAL A 714 -7.69 -30.02 6.46
CA VAL A 714 -8.82 -30.91 6.77
C VAL A 714 -9.06 -31.02 8.28
N PHE A 715 -8.00 -31.25 9.07
CA PHE A 715 -8.04 -31.50 10.50
C PHE A 715 -7.68 -30.25 11.31
N LYS A 716 -8.51 -29.89 12.29
CA LYS A 716 -8.26 -28.73 13.14
C LYS A 716 -7.34 -29.03 14.34
N GLU A 717 -7.20 -30.30 14.69
CA GLU A 717 -6.46 -30.78 15.86
C GLU A 717 -5.26 -31.65 15.49
N ASN A 718 -4.62 -32.26 16.49
CA ASN A 718 -3.54 -33.19 16.22
C ASN A 718 -4.08 -34.38 15.42
N TYR A 719 -3.43 -34.67 14.31
CA TYR A 719 -3.75 -35.84 13.49
C TYR A 719 -2.50 -36.65 13.24
N VAL A 720 -2.71 -37.88 12.78
CA VAL A 720 -1.67 -38.87 12.59
C VAL A 720 -1.54 -39.19 11.12
N THR A 721 -0.30 -39.20 10.62
CA THR A 721 0.05 -39.78 9.33
C THR A 721 0.75 -41.11 9.59
N LEU A 722 0.26 -42.17 8.94
CA LEU A 722 0.73 -43.54 9.08
C LEU A 722 1.48 -44.01 7.84
#